data_AF-W4P4Y5-F1
#
_entry.id   AF-W4P4Y5-F1
#
_cell.length_a   1.000
_cell.length_b   1.000
_cell.length_c   1.000
_cell.angle_alpha   90.00
_cell.angle_beta   90.00
_cell.angle_gamma   90.00
#
_symmetry.space_group_name_H-M   'P 1'
#
loop_
_entity.id
_entity.type
_entity.pdbx_description
1 polymer ?
#
loop_
_entity_poly.entity_id
_entity_poly.type
_entity_poly.pdbx_seq_one_letter_code
_entity_poly.pdbx_strand_id
1 'polypeptide(L)'
;MKHRITYIIASLWLVFGIAACHPGNENTSQKRYEFADIFDIAYTPDTLHACRGWFTDAGSWMGFTLPEKEQWVNGFCGPFSLDMFRRQWMAQSVVTVCFSEDVTKPFTPDSTCYFPGELYLSAHSELGHVAQRLNFVDASTALLRVEAEHARKMSFTATGWGKDITVSVEQNSVIARHVDGERVTVTFTPEVFLEKHGNNYVAKTVAEETIVNVAISFFPSEKEMMSGLQNLAVLLNRPEEALRANAERWEGYMKKVLREDMKPEYDRIAVKALTTLISNWRTHRGGLLHEGIVPSHAVGYFVGFWAWDSWRFSAGTAKFHPELAKNNIRAMFDYQQSDGMIVDCIYTDPSENNNRDSKPPLVCWAVDEIFTHTGDTAFIAEMYPQLLSYYKWWYWKRDHDGNGMCEYGSTDGTLEAAAWESGMDNAIRFDNAVMLKNRGEEDAWSMDQESVDLNAYLALECRLLKKFAGMLGAPFDAPDYGDRVAEYFFDKEHGFFFDRRLKDGSFVREPGCEAYTPLWTEVATHEQVSDMLPVLRDTAKFSTYIPFPTIAADHPKYDPKGYWRGPIWLDQTYFAIRGLRNYGYKEWADEYTLQVFDRLNGLKEKAPIHENYGTHTGERLKAPHFSWSASHLLMLYEDYGK
;
A
#
# COMPACT_ATOMS: atom_id res chain seq x y z
N MET A 1 12.06 51.51 48.73
CA MET A 1 11.19 51.45 47.54
C MET A 1 12.02 50.90 46.38
N LYS A 2 11.97 49.57 46.25
CA LYS A 2 11.51 48.85 45.05
C LYS A 2 12.42 49.08 43.83
N HIS A 3 13.27 48.10 43.52
CA HIS A 3 13.25 47.33 42.27
C HIS A 3 13.83 45.93 42.58
N ARG A 4 12.96 44.90 42.49
CA ARG A 4 13.18 43.46 42.73
C ARG A 4 13.79 42.85 41.45
N ILE A 5 14.88 42.07 41.48
CA ILE A 5 15.03 40.63 41.80
C ILE A 5 14.30 39.67 40.82
N THR A 6 15.12 38.99 39.99
CA THR A 6 15.03 37.63 39.35
C THR A 6 13.83 37.29 38.44
N TYR A 7 13.91 36.55 37.33
CA TYR A 7 14.74 35.38 36.96
C TYR A 7 15.01 35.33 35.43
N ILE A 8 16.23 34.93 35.05
CA ILE A 8 16.60 34.37 33.74
C ILE A 8 16.69 32.85 33.95
N ILE A 9 15.68 32.06 33.59
CA ILE A 9 15.74 30.60 33.27
C ILE A 9 14.42 30.22 32.58
N ALA A 10 14.48 29.69 31.34
CA ALA A 10 13.67 28.55 30.84
C ALA A 10 13.69 28.46 29.30
N SER A 11 14.80 27.98 28.75
CA SER A 11 14.86 27.49 27.37
C SER A 11 15.92 26.39 27.28
N LEU A 12 15.66 25.27 27.94
CA LEU A 12 16.50 24.06 27.92
C LEU A 12 15.72 22.86 28.47
N TRP A 13 14.65 22.45 27.80
CA TRP A 13 13.95 21.18 28.08
C TRP A 13 13.44 20.53 26.77
N LEU A 14 14.31 20.42 25.77
CA LEU A 14 14.03 19.68 24.54
C LEU A 14 15.27 18.94 24.01
N VAL A 15 15.97 18.23 24.90
CA VAL A 15 17.11 17.34 24.51
C VAL A 15 17.09 15.99 25.26
N PHE A 16 16.24 15.77 26.26
CA PHE A 16 16.28 14.54 27.06
C PHE A 16 15.44 13.35 26.53
N GLY A 17 14.97 13.39 25.28
CA GLY A 17 14.26 12.25 24.65
C GLY A 17 15.16 11.29 23.85
N ILE A 18 16.39 11.66 23.54
CA ILE A 18 17.29 10.89 22.65
C ILE A 18 18.33 10.08 23.46
N ALA A 19 18.55 10.40 24.73
CA ALA A 19 19.64 9.82 25.53
C ALA A 19 19.22 8.70 26.51
N ALA A 20 17.94 8.30 26.56
CA ALA A 20 17.48 7.17 27.39
C ALA A 20 17.40 5.84 26.61
N CYS A 21 17.68 5.86 25.30
CA CYS A 21 18.05 4.65 24.59
C CYS A 21 19.54 4.45 24.81
N HIS A 22 19.93 3.37 25.49
CA HIS A 22 21.21 2.64 25.47
C HIS A 22 21.76 2.40 26.88
N PRO A 23 21.86 1.11 27.22
CA PRO A 23 23.19 0.55 27.34
C PRO A 23 23.36 -0.67 26.42
N GLY A 24 24.33 -0.56 25.50
CA GLY A 24 25.06 -1.69 24.93
C GLY A 24 24.52 -2.37 23.66
N ASN A 25 24.76 -1.78 22.48
CA ASN A 25 25.42 -2.48 21.36
C ASN A 25 25.64 -1.54 20.16
N GLU A 26 26.72 -1.77 19.41
CA GLU A 26 27.08 -1.08 18.17
C GLU A 26 25.98 -1.22 17.10
N ASN A 27 25.08 -0.23 16.91
CA ASN A 27 24.32 -0.09 15.65
C ASN A 27 23.59 1.26 15.45
N THR A 28 24.14 2.38 15.92
CA THR A 28 23.66 3.74 15.59
C THR A 28 23.94 4.17 14.13
N SER A 29 24.15 3.23 13.21
CA SER A 29 24.52 3.49 11.82
C SER A 29 23.37 3.36 10.81
N GLN A 30 22.23 2.82 11.21
CA GLN A 30 21.11 2.53 10.30
C GLN A 30 20.17 3.74 10.16
N LYS A 31 19.86 4.12 8.92
CA LYS A 31 19.03 5.31 8.62
C LYS A 31 17.57 5.11 9.06
N ARG A 32 17.06 3.88 9.11
CA ARG A 32 15.67 3.59 9.52
C ARG A 32 15.32 4.16 10.91
N TYR A 33 16.30 4.28 11.80
CA TYR A 33 16.10 4.83 13.15
C TYR A 33 15.89 6.35 13.20
N GLU A 34 16.20 7.07 12.11
CA GLU A 34 15.84 8.49 11.95
C GLU A 34 14.33 8.66 11.69
N PHE A 35 13.64 7.57 11.29
CA PHE A 35 12.21 7.56 10.96
C PHE A 35 11.36 6.90 12.04
N ALA A 36 11.68 7.17 13.30
CA ALA A 36 10.87 6.74 14.45
C ALA A 36 9.39 7.14 14.31
N ASP A 37 8.51 6.31 14.86
CA ASP A 37 7.06 6.48 14.89
C ASP A 37 6.47 6.78 13.50
N ILE A 38 6.88 6.02 12.49
CA ILE A 38 6.46 6.26 11.10
C ILE A 38 4.93 6.17 10.95
N PHE A 39 4.29 5.30 11.73
CA PHE A 39 2.85 5.19 11.87
C PHE A 39 2.40 4.97 13.31
N ASP A 40 1.21 5.49 13.64
CA ASP A 40 0.47 5.10 14.83
C ASP A 40 -0.43 3.89 14.55
N ILE A 41 0.01 2.72 15.01
CA ILE A 41 -0.73 1.46 14.88
C ILE A 41 -1.11 0.87 16.26
N ALA A 42 -1.06 1.70 17.32
CA ALA A 42 -1.36 1.22 18.66
C ALA A 42 -2.81 0.71 18.72
N TYR A 43 -2.97 -0.54 19.16
CA TYR A 43 -4.24 -1.21 19.34
C TYR A 43 -4.03 -2.45 20.20
N THR A 44 -4.65 -2.48 21.38
CA THR A 44 -4.75 -3.71 22.17
C THR A 44 -6.07 -4.40 21.83
N PRO A 45 -6.05 -5.64 21.32
CA PRO A 45 -7.28 -6.35 20.95
C PRO A 45 -8.30 -6.45 22.08
N ASP A 46 -9.43 -5.76 21.92
CA ASP A 46 -10.52 -5.68 22.90
C ASP A 46 -11.92 -5.91 22.32
N THR A 47 -12.05 -6.00 20.98
CA THR A 47 -13.31 -6.06 20.20
C THR A 47 -14.23 -4.84 20.29
N LEU A 48 -13.85 -3.81 21.05
CA LEU A 48 -14.69 -2.63 21.33
C LEU A 48 -14.47 -1.48 20.35
N HIS A 49 -13.30 -1.44 19.70
CA HIS A 49 -12.98 -0.40 18.73
C HIS A 49 -12.14 -0.93 17.55
N ALA A 50 -12.12 -0.18 16.45
CA ALA A 50 -11.52 -0.62 15.20
C ALA A 50 -10.00 -0.41 15.18
N CYS A 51 -9.26 -1.50 14.91
CA CYS A 51 -7.84 -1.45 14.56
C CYS A 51 -7.65 -0.73 13.21
N ARG A 52 -6.62 0.13 13.12
CA ARG A 52 -6.44 1.05 11.96
C ARG A 52 -5.21 0.76 11.11
N GLY A 53 -4.43 -0.26 11.43
CA GLY A 53 -3.19 -0.60 10.74
C GLY A 53 -2.43 -1.71 11.48
N TRP A 54 -1.56 -2.40 10.75
CA TRP A 54 -0.75 -3.51 11.25
C TRP A 54 0.70 -3.30 10.85
N PHE A 55 1.62 -3.74 11.70
CA PHE A 55 2.98 -4.04 11.31
C PHE A 55 3.00 -5.40 10.63
N THR A 56 3.39 -5.39 9.36
CA THR A 56 3.62 -6.58 8.54
C THR A 56 4.68 -6.25 7.50
N ASP A 57 5.44 -7.25 7.10
CA ASP A 57 6.61 -7.13 6.22
C ASP A 57 6.89 -8.50 5.57
N ALA A 58 7.83 -8.54 4.62
CA ALA A 58 8.29 -9.76 3.94
C ALA A 58 7.17 -10.55 3.23
N GLY A 59 6.08 -9.89 2.82
CA GLY A 59 4.95 -10.55 2.17
C GLY A 59 4.03 -11.31 3.12
N SER A 60 4.15 -11.11 4.44
CA SER A 60 3.44 -11.94 5.41
C SER A 60 1.92 -11.77 5.39
N TRP A 61 1.22 -12.87 5.71
CA TRP A 61 -0.21 -12.90 5.95
C TRP A 61 -0.59 -12.71 7.43
N MET A 62 0.39 -12.42 8.30
CA MET A 62 0.14 -12.03 9.68
C MET A 62 0.55 -10.58 9.95
N GLY A 63 -0.15 -9.95 10.89
CA GLY A 63 0.14 -8.60 11.35
C GLY A 63 0.19 -8.48 12.87
N PHE A 64 0.95 -7.49 13.36
CA PHE A 64 1.07 -7.15 14.77
C PHE A 64 0.71 -5.70 15.02
N THR A 65 0.36 -5.35 16.25
CA THR A 65 0.20 -3.96 16.69
C THR A 65 1.03 -3.70 17.93
N LEU A 66 1.28 -2.41 18.19
CA LEU A 66 1.78 -1.97 19.49
C LEU A 66 0.61 -1.97 20.48
N PRO A 67 0.80 -2.38 21.74
CA PRO A 67 -0.24 -2.27 22.76
C PRO A 67 -0.58 -0.81 23.06
N GLU A 68 -1.85 -0.54 23.34
CA GLU A 68 -2.29 0.75 23.86
C GLU A 68 -1.80 0.97 25.30
N LYS A 69 -1.53 2.23 25.66
CA LYS A 69 -1.02 2.56 27.00
C LYS A 69 -2.04 2.25 28.09
N GLU A 70 -3.32 2.51 27.81
CA GLU A 70 -4.44 2.34 28.73
C GLU A 70 -4.87 0.87 28.85
N GLN A 71 -4.54 0.04 27.86
CA GLN A 71 -4.79 -1.40 27.83
C GLN A 71 -3.47 -2.15 27.63
N TRP A 72 -2.51 -1.90 28.52
CA TRP A 72 -1.15 -2.39 28.34
C TRP A 72 -1.03 -3.92 28.42
N VAL A 73 -0.24 -4.48 27.50
CA VAL A 73 0.25 -5.85 27.53
C VAL A 73 1.77 -5.79 27.36
N ASN A 74 2.54 -6.51 28.17
CA ASN A 74 4.01 -6.49 28.07
C ASN A 74 4.53 -7.41 26.95
N GLY A 75 4.07 -7.16 25.73
CA GLY A 75 4.37 -7.91 24.51
C GLY A 75 3.68 -7.27 23.32
N PHE A 76 4.09 -7.63 22.10
CA PHE A 76 3.41 -7.16 20.89
C PHE A 76 2.04 -7.82 20.76
N CYS A 77 1.06 -7.06 20.29
CA CYS A 77 -0.29 -7.57 20.10
C CYS A 77 -0.38 -8.41 18.82
N GLY A 78 -1.03 -9.58 18.89
CA GLY A 78 -1.17 -10.50 17.77
C GLY A 78 -0.48 -11.86 17.93
N PRO A 79 -0.38 -12.62 16.81
CA PRO A 79 -0.63 -12.18 15.44
C PRO A 79 -2.13 -12.11 15.07
N PHE A 80 -2.43 -11.25 14.11
CA PHE A 80 -3.71 -11.14 13.41
C PHE A 80 -3.62 -11.76 12.01
N SER A 81 -4.60 -12.56 11.61
CA SER A 81 -4.69 -13.12 10.26
C SER A 81 -5.19 -12.06 9.27
N LEU A 82 -4.36 -11.70 8.28
CA LEU A 82 -4.70 -10.66 7.31
C LEU A 82 -5.49 -11.19 6.10
N ASP A 83 -5.77 -12.49 6.04
CA ASP A 83 -6.54 -13.10 4.96
C ASP A 83 -8.03 -12.70 5.01
N MET A 84 -8.60 -12.41 3.83
CA MET A 84 -9.92 -11.78 3.67
C MET A 84 -11.04 -12.50 4.43
N PHE A 85 -11.06 -13.84 4.38
CA PHE A 85 -12.15 -14.64 4.97
C PHE A 85 -11.99 -14.91 6.47
N ARG A 86 -10.83 -14.57 7.04
CA ARG A 86 -10.49 -14.94 8.42
C ARG A 86 -10.42 -13.72 9.33
N ARG A 87 -9.58 -12.74 8.99
CA ARG A 87 -9.52 -11.42 9.66
C ARG A 87 -9.72 -11.46 11.18
N GLN A 88 -8.94 -12.29 11.86
CA GLN A 88 -9.10 -12.58 13.28
C GLN A 88 -7.79 -12.54 14.06
N TRP A 89 -7.87 -12.18 15.34
CA TRP A 89 -6.77 -12.25 16.29
C TRP A 89 -6.57 -13.69 16.76
N MET A 90 -5.35 -14.21 16.62
CA MET A 90 -4.98 -15.51 17.18
C MET A 90 -4.84 -15.43 18.71
N ALA A 91 -4.32 -14.30 19.20
CA ALA A 91 -4.33 -13.94 20.61
C ALA A 91 -4.28 -12.42 20.76
N GLN A 92 -4.59 -11.91 21.96
CA GLN A 92 -4.23 -10.54 22.33
C GLN A 92 -2.71 -10.36 22.24
N SER A 93 -1.93 -11.29 22.79
CA SER A 93 -0.50 -11.42 22.54
C SER A 93 -0.07 -12.88 22.71
N VAL A 94 0.65 -13.45 21.74
CA VAL A 94 1.18 -14.82 21.85
C VAL A 94 2.44 -14.93 22.69
N VAL A 95 3.13 -13.81 22.96
CA VAL A 95 4.31 -13.75 23.83
C VAL A 95 4.26 -12.48 24.67
N THR A 96 4.07 -12.68 25.97
CA THR A 96 4.29 -11.67 27.02
C THR A 96 5.48 -12.07 27.85
N VAL A 97 6.22 -11.11 28.40
CA VAL A 97 7.39 -11.36 29.23
C VAL A 97 7.21 -10.82 30.65
N CYS A 98 7.64 -11.62 31.63
CA CYS A 98 7.83 -11.20 33.03
C CYS A 98 9.18 -11.74 33.55
N PHE A 99 9.62 -11.24 34.71
CA PHE A 99 10.74 -11.84 35.44
C PHE A 99 10.26 -13.05 36.26
N SER A 100 11.04 -14.13 36.29
CA SER A 100 10.64 -15.41 36.89
C SER A 100 10.60 -15.38 38.42
N GLU A 101 11.31 -14.43 39.02
CA GLU A 101 11.36 -14.21 40.47
C GLU A 101 9.97 -13.90 41.04
N ASP A 102 9.18 -13.09 40.32
CA ASP A 102 7.80 -12.78 40.66
C ASP A 102 7.01 -12.39 39.41
N VAL A 103 6.30 -13.38 38.85
CA VAL A 103 5.48 -13.21 37.64
C VAL A 103 4.24 -12.32 37.86
N THR A 104 3.93 -11.95 39.11
CA THR A 104 2.78 -11.10 39.45
C THR A 104 3.11 -9.61 39.41
N LYS A 105 4.40 -9.25 39.29
CA LYS A 105 4.83 -7.85 39.25
C LYS A 105 4.46 -7.23 37.90
N PRO A 106 3.63 -6.16 37.89
CA PRO A 106 3.23 -5.53 36.65
C PRO A 106 4.39 -4.77 36.01
N PHE A 107 4.40 -4.76 34.68
CA PHE A 107 5.27 -3.88 33.90
C PHE A 107 4.54 -2.58 33.55
N THR A 108 5.25 -1.47 33.66
CA THR A 108 4.82 -0.13 33.24
C THR A 108 5.50 0.20 31.92
N PRO A 109 4.76 0.67 30.89
CA PRO A 109 5.35 1.02 29.60
C PRO A 109 6.31 2.20 29.69
N ASP A 110 7.48 2.07 29.08
CA ASP A 110 8.46 3.15 28.91
C ASP A 110 8.35 3.81 27.54
N SER A 111 8.39 2.98 26.48
CA SER A 111 8.39 3.45 25.09
C SER A 111 7.86 2.38 24.15
N THR A 112 7.26 2.82 23.05
CA THR A 112 6.82 1.99 21.93
C THR A 112 7.14 2.75 20.65
N CYS A 113 7.67 2.07 19.64
CA CYS A 113 8.02 2.71 18.39
C CYS A 113 7.81 1.78 17.19
N TYR A 114 7.35 2.36 16.08
CA TYR A 114 7.33 1.70 14.78
C TYR A 114 8.40 2.35 13.88
N PHE A 115 9.47 1.61 13.61
CA PHE A 115 10.48 1.93 12.61
C PHE A 115 10.22 1.17 11.31
N PRO A 116 10.67 1.67 10.13
CA PRO A 116 10.66 0.88 8.90
C PRO A 116 11.33 -0.51 9.12
N GLY A 117 10.52 -1.58 9.06
CA GLY A 117 10.96 -2.96 9.24
C GLY A 117 11.08 -3.49 10.66
N GLU A 118 10.73 -2.70 11.69
CA GLU A 118 10.90 -3.09 13.09
C GLU A 118 9.85 -2.46 14.01
N LEU A 119 9.29 -3.26 14.93
CA LEU A 119 8.62 -2.74 16.12
C LEU A 119 9.55 -2.80 17.32
N TYR A 120 9.48 -1.77 18.15
CA TYR A 120 10.19 -1.66 19.42
C TYR A 120 9.20 -1.39 20.55
N LEU A 121 9.44 -2.01 21.69
CA LEU A 121 8.71 -1.78 22.93
C LEU A 121 9.67 -1.93 24.12
N SER A 122 9.58 -1.05 25.11
CA SER A 122 10.27 -1.21 26.38
C SER A 122 9.36 -0.90 27.55
N ALA A 123 9.61 -1.58 28.66
CA ALA A 123 8.86 -1.44 29.89
C ALA A 123 9.72 -1.84 31.09
N HIS A 124 9.29 -1.39 32.27
CA HIS A 124 9.96 -1.70 33.53
C HIS A 124 9.00 -2.23 34.58
N SER A 125 9.55 -2.99 35.51
CA SER A 125 8.89 -3.39 36.76
C SER A 125 9.79 -3.05 37.94
N GLU A 126 9.31 -3.27 39.17
CA GLU A 126 10.18 -3.29 40.37
C GLU A 126 11.34 -4.28 40.22
N LEU A 127 11.15 -5.29 39.36
CA LEU A 127 12.14 -6.22 38.84
C LEU A 127 13.34 -5.46 38.28
N GLY A 128 13.09 -4.71 37.21
CA GLY A 128 14.02 -3.97 36.36
C GLY A 128 13.43 -3.77 34.96
N HIS A 129 14.28 -3.50 33.97
CA HIS A 129 13.85 -3.12 32.61
C HIS A 129 13.94 -4.26 31.60
N VAL A 130 13.02 -4.27 30.64
CA VAL A 130 13.02 -5.15 29.46
C VAL A 130 12.72 -4.34 28.19
N ALA A 131 13.50 -4.56 27.14
CA ALA A 131 13.23 -4.11 25.78
C ALA A 131 12.87 -5.29 24.89
N GLN A 132 12.00 -5.07 23.91
CA GLN A 132 11.49 -6.06 22.96
C GLN A 132 11.59 -5.47 21.55
N ARG A 133 12.10 -6.26 20.60
CA ARG A 133 12.17 -5.92 19.17
C ARG A 133 11.57 -7.03 18.33
N LEU A 134 10.72 -6.67 17.38
CA LEU A 134 10.07 -7.60 16.46
C LEU A 134 10.40 -7.25 15.02
N ASN A 135 11.00 -8.21 14.30
CA ASN A 135 11.34 -8.08 12.90
C ASN A 135 10.81 -9.30 12.13
N PHE A 136 10.22 -9.09 10.95
CA PHE A 136 9.95 -10.20 10.04
C PHE A 136 11.27 -10.68 9.43
N VAL A 137 11.50 -11.99 9.51
CA VAL A 137 12.66 -12.65 8.88
C VAL A 137 12.29 -13.21 7.51
N ASP A 138 11.04 -13.66 7.36
CA ASP A 138 10.42 -14.07 6.10
C ASP A 138 8.89 -13.92 6.20
N ALA A 139 8.17 -14.33 5.15
CA ALA A 139 6.71 -14.23 5.06
C ALA A 139 5.95 -15.02 6.14
N SER A 140 6.58 -16.06 6.71
CA SER A 140 5.98 -16.96 7.68
C SER A 140 6.42 -16.70 9.11
N THR A 141 7.56 -16.07 9.34
CA THR A 141 8.16 -15.93 10.68
C THR A 141 8.54 -14.49 11.02
N ALA A 142 8.12 -14.06 12.21
CA ALA A 142 8.63 -12.88 12.90
C ALA A 142 9.52 -13.30 14.07
N LEU A 143 10.69 -12.70 14.17
CA LEU A 143 11.64 -12.90 15.25
C LEU A 143 11.45 -11.82 16.31
N LEU A 144 11.16 -12.25 17.53
CA LEU A 144 11.08 -11.43 18.73
C LEU A 144 12.37 -11.58 19.53
N ARG A 145 13.10 -10.47 19.73
CA ARG A 145 14.27 -10.39 20.61
C ARG A 145 13.88 -9.65 21.88
N VAL A 146 13.97 -10.33 23.01
CA VAL A 146 13.68 -9.78 24.34
C VAL A 146 15.01 -9.59 25.08
N GLU A 147 15.24 -8.39 25.59
CA GLU A 147 16.51 -7.95 26.17
C GLU A 147 16.27 -7.36 27.56
N ALA A 148 16.77 -8.03 28.59
CA ALA A 148 16.77 -7.51 29.96
C ALA A 148 18.00 -6.62 30.19
N GLU A 149 17.85 -5.57 30.99
CA GLU A 149 18.97 -4.67 31.33
C GLU A 149 20.15 -5.41 32.00
N HIS A 150 19.83 -6.43 32.80
CA HIS A 150 20.79 -7.32 33.44
C HIS A 150 20.37 -8.77 33.25
N ALA A 151 21.34 -9.68 33.19
CA ALA A 151 21.08 -11.11 33.04
C ALA A 151 20.12 -11.58 34.14
N ARG A 152 18.97 -12.14 33.73
CA ARG A 152 17.94 -12.60 34.66
C ARG A 152 17.07 -13.71 34.09
N LYS A 153 16.37 -14.40 34.99
CA LYS A 153 15.44 -15.44 34.57
C LYS A 153 14.14 -14.82 34.08
N MET A 154 13.76 -15.13 32.84
CA MET A 154 12.54 -14.61 32.23
C MET A 154 11.50 -15.71 32.06
N SER A 155 10.22 -15.33 32.24
CA SER A 155 9.06 -16.19 32.04
C SER A 155 8.19 -15.62 30.94
N PHE A 156 7.70 -16.49 30.06
CA PHE A 156 6.88 -16.14 28.91
C PHE A 156 5.56 -16.92 28.91
N THR A 157 4.50 -16.27 28.46
CA THR A 157 3.19 -16.89 28.23
C THR A 157 2.41 -16.08 27.20
N ALA A 158 1.32 -16.63 26.67
CA ALA A 158 0.37 -15.86 25.88
C ALA A 158 -0.73 -15.26 26.76
N THR A 159 -1.32 -14.16 26.29
CA THR A 159 -2.48 -13.51 26.87
C THR A 159 -3.62 -13.48 25.85
N GLY A 160 -4.82 -13.85 26.30
CA GLY A 160 -6.05 -13.70 25.53
C GLY A 160 -6.08 -14.47 24.21
N TRP A 161 -5.84 -15.78 24.23
CA TRP A 161 -6.07 -16.64 23.06
C TRP A 161 -7.48 -16.44 22.48
N GLY A 162 -7.59 -16.48 21.14
CA GLY A 162 -8.89 -16.47 20.45
C GLY A 162 -9.79 -17.62 20.89
N LYS A 163 -11.12 -17.43 20.77
CA LYS A 163 -12.12 -18.40 21.28
C LYS A 163 -11.99 -19.78 20.66
N ASP A 164 -11.62 -19.86 19.39
CA ASP A 164 -11.55 -21.10 18.61
C ASP A 164 -10.11 -21.60 18.44
N ILE A 165 -9.21 -21.19 19.34
CA ILE A 165 -7.81 -21.61 19.37
C ILE A 165 -7.60 -22.77 20.33
N THR A 166 -6.95 -23.82 19.84
CA THR A 166 -6.47 -24.94 20.65
C THR A 166 -4.96 -24.94 20.75
N VAL A 167 -4.42 -25.05 21.97
CA VAL A 167 -2.98 -24.98 22.23
C VAL A 167 -2.42 -26.35 22.60
N SER A 168 -1.28 -26.67 21.99
CA SER A 168 -0.45 -27.82 22.30
C SER A 168 1.01 -27.39 22.40
N VAL A 169 1.84 -28.23 23.04
CA VAL A 169 3.28 -28.02 23.15
C VAL A 169 3.97 -29.25 22.61
N GLU A 170 4.89 -29.04 21.67
CA GLU A 170 5.70 -30.08 21.04
C GLU A 170 7.16 -29.61 21.05
N GLN A 171 8.03 -30.35 21.75
CA GLN A 171 9.44 -30.00 21.95
C GLN A 171 9.58 -28.57 22.53
N ASN A 172 10.25 -27.67 21.80
CA ASN A 172 10.48 -26.26 22.16
C ASN A 172 9.46 -25.31 21.50
N SER A 173 8.35 -25.84 20.98
CA SER A 173 7.34 -25.05 20.26
C SER A 173 5.96 -25.19 20.89
N VAL A 174 5.29 -24.05 21.03
CA VAL A 174 3.84 -23.96 21.26
C VAL A 174 3.18 -23.98 19.89
N ILE A 175 2.14 -24.78 19.71
CA ILE A 175 1.35 -24.82 18.48
C ILE A 175 -0.10 -24.47 18.84
N ALA A 176 -0.53 -23.30 18.38
CA ALA A 176 -1.89 -22.78 18.48
C ALA A 176 -2.61 -23.00 17.14
N ARG A 177 -3.68 -23.79 17.13
CA ARG A 177 -4.44 -24.14 15.93
C ARG A 177 -5.82 -23.50 15.98
N HIS A 178 -6.16 -22.74 14.95
CA HIS A 178 -7.52 -22.26 14.71
C HIS A 178 -8.33 -23.32 13.95
N VAL A 179 -9.66 -23.31 14.12
CA VAL A 179 -10.57 -24.29 13.50
C VAL A 179 -10.56 -24.23 11.96
N ASP A 180 -10.27 -23.07 11.37
CA ASP A 180 -10.17 -22.86 9.90
C ASP A 180 -8.84 -23.36 9.30
N GLY A 181 -7.98 -23.96 10.14
CA GLY A 181 -6.72 -24.55 9.73
C GLY A 181 -5.50 -23.62 9.82
N GLU A 182 -5.66 -22.32 10.10
CA GLU A 182 -4.50 -21.47 10.37
C GLU A 182 -3.83 -21.85 11.69
N ARG A 183 -2.50 -21.75 11.71
CA ARG A 183 -1.68 -22.16 12.84
C ARG A 183 -0.69 -21.07 13.17
N VAL A 184 -0.53 -20.81 14.46
CA VAL A 184 0.57 -20.01 14.98
C VAL A 184 1.47 -20.90 15.79
N THR A 185 2.77 -20.78 15.57
CA THR A 185 3.77 -21.41 16.42
C THR A 185 4.57 -20.37 17.18
N VAL A 186 4.87 -20.65 18.44
CA VAL A 186 5.81 -19.86 19.25
C VAL A 186 6.94 -20.80 19.64
N THR A 187 8.11 -20.59 19.04
CA THR A 187 9.27 -21.46 19.21
C THR A 187 10.36 -20.74 19.99
N PHE A 188 10.84 -21.38 21.05
CA PHE A 188 11.89 -20.87 21.93
C PHE A 188 13.24 -21.56 21.64
N THR A 189 14.34 -20.98 22.12
CA THR A 189 15.64 -21.67 22.10
C THR A 189 15.62 -22.92 23.00
N PRO A 190 16.49 -23.91 22.77
CA PRO A 190 16.52 -25.15 23.56
C PRO A 190 16.74 -24.95 25.08
N GLU A 191 17.29 -23.80 25.50
CA GLU A 191 17.60 -23.44 26.88
C GLU A 191 16.38 -22.91 27.66
N VAL A 192 15.22 -22.80 27.00
CA VAL A 192 13.94 -22.43 27.61
C VAL A 192 13.14 -23.69 27.94
N PHE A 193 12.83 -23.88 29.22
CA PHE A 193 11.89 -24.90 29.65
C PHE A 193 10.48 -24.50 29.25
N LEU A 194 9.79 -25.34 28.50
CA LEU A 194 8.44 -25.08 27.98
C LEU A 194 7.46 -26.16 28.45
N GLU A 195 6.36 -25.73 29.07
CA GLU A 195 5.29 -26.63 29.52
C GLU A 195 3.90 -26.14 29.11
N LYS A 196 3.00 -27.09 28.84
CA LYS A 196 1.58 -26.78 28.62
C LYS A 196 0.91 -26.51 29.96
N HIS A 197 0.14 -25.42 30.02
CA HIS A 197 -0.65 -25.05 31.19
C HIS A 197 -2.09 -24.73 30.77
N GLY A 198 -3.00 -25.71 30.91
CA GLY A 198 -4.38 -25.60 30.42
C GLY A 198 -4.44 -25.46 28.89
N ASN A 199 -5.22 -24.50 28.37
CA ASN A 199 -5.20 -24.11 26.95
C ASN A 199 -4.19 -22.98 26.69
N ASN A 200 -3.07 -22.99 27.42
CA ASN A 200 -1.99 -22.02 27.30
C ASN A 200 -0.64 -22.72 27.56
N TYR A 201 0.44 -21.95 27.61
CA TYR A 201 1.78 -22.43 27.91
C TYR A 201 2.47 -21.53 28.94
N VAL A 202 3.52 -22.07 29.56
CA VAL A 202 4.49 -21.31 30.34
C VAL A 202 5.89 -21.71 29.85
N ALA A 203 6.69 -20.72 29.47
CA ALA A 203 8.09 -20.91 29.08
C ALA A 203 8.99 -20.16 30.07
N LYS A 204 10.09 -20.78 30.54
CA LYS A 204 11.01 -20.18 31.53
C LYS A 204 12.45 -20.41 31.12
N THR A 205 13.29 -19.38 31.17
CA THR A 205 14.73 -19.57 30.97
C THR A 205 15.30 -20.40 32.13
N VAL A 206 16.15 -21.37 31.80
CA VAL A 206 16.80 -22.21 32.82
C VAL A 206 17.89 -21.43 33.56
N ALA A 207 18.65 -20.62 32.81
CA ALA A 207 19.69 -19.72 33.29
C ALA A 207 19.24 -18.25 33.30
N GLU A 208 20.05 -17.41 33.94
CA GLU A 208 19.91 -15.95 33.84
C GLU A 208 20.46 -15.51 32.49
N GLU A 209 19.61 -14.89 31.68
CA GLU A 209 19.94 -14.47 30.32
C GLU A 209 19.74 -12.97 30.18
N THR A 210 20.59 -12.32 29.39
CA THR A 210 20.36 -10.93 28.99
C THR A 210 19.43 -10.87 27.79
N ILE A 211 19.50 -11.86 26.88
CA ILE A 211 18.75 -11.88 25.62
C ILE A 211 18.06 -13.22 25.45
N VAL A 212 16.78 -13.19 25.07
CA VAL A 212 16.02 -14.38 24.65
C VAL A 212 15.40 -14.10 23.28
N ASN A 213 15.61 -15.02 22.36
CA ASN A 213 15.01 -14.99 21.03
C ASN A 213 13.80 -15.93 20.97
N VAL A 214 12.73 -15.48 20.33
CA VAL A 214 11.49 -16.23 20.14
C VAL A 214 11.05 -16.09 18.69
N ALA A 215 10.75 -17.21 18.03
CA ALA A 215 10.21 -17.20 16.67
C ALA A 215 8.69 -17.35 16.75
N ILE A 216 7.97 -16.37 16.24
CA ILE A 216 6.52 -16.40 16.09
C ILE A 216 6.24 -16.67 14.61
N SER A 217 5.67 -17.82 14.29
CA SER A 217 5.41 -18.20 12.89
C SER A 217 3.93 -18.43 12.63
N PHE A 218 3.52 -18.21 11.39
CA PHE A 218 2.14 -18.32 10.92
C PHE A 218 2.07 -19.19 9.68
N PHE A 219 1.25 -20.24 9.73
CA PHE A 219 1.16 -21.23 8.67
C PHE A 219 -0.30 -21.45 8.24
N PRO A 220 -0.58 -21.45 6.92
CA PRO A 220 -1.91 -21.78 6.40
C PRO A 220 -2.31 -23.24 6.61
N SER A 221 -1.32 -24.16 6.69
CA SER A 221 -1.56 -25.60 6.74
C SER A 221 -0.55 -26.35 7.61
N GLU A 222 -0.89 -27.59 7.99
CA GLU A 222 0.01 -28.49 8.75
C GLU A 222 1.28 -28.80 7.94
N LYS A 223 1.16 -28.99 6.62
CA LYS A 223 2.28 -29.30 5.75
C LYS A 223 3.32 -28.18 5.75
N GLU A 224 2.86 -26.94 5.63
CA GLU A 224 3.73 -25.76 5.66
C GLU A 224 4.36 -25.57 7.04
N MET A 225 3.60 -25.78 8.12
CA MET A 225 4.14 -25.75 9.48
C MET A 225 5.28 -26.76 9.66
N MET A 226 5.07 -28.02 9.27
CA MET A 226 6.09 -29.07 9.40
C MET A 226 7.36 -28.75 8.62
N SER A 227 7.25 -28.05 7.49
CA SER A 227 8.40 -27.56 6.72
C SER A 227 9.08 -26.37 7.39
N GLY A 228 8.31 -25.40 7.87
CA GLY A 228 8.82 -24.16 8.48
C GLY A 228 9.55 -24.41 9.80
N LEU A 229 9.06 -25.34 10.62
CA LEU A 229 9.66 -25.66 11.92
C LEU A 229 11.10 -26.20 11.81
N GLN A 230 11.49 -26.81 10.69
CA GLN A 230 12.81 -27.42 10.52
C GLN A 230 13.97 -26.42 10.64
N ASN A 231 13.74 -25.17 10.25
CA ASN A 231 14.78 -24.15 10.19
C ASN A 231 14.81 -23.22 11.41
N LEU A 232 13.79 -23.25 12.28
CA LEU A 232 13.67 -22.32 13.40
C LEU A 232 14.76 -22.49 14.45
N ALA A 233 15.24 -23.72 14.69
CA ALA A 233 16.33 -23.96 15.63
C ALA A 233 17.63 -23.28 15.18
N VAL A 234 17.89 -23.21 13.88
CA VAL A 234 19.07 -22.51 13.33
C VAL A 234 18.89 -21.00 13.47
N LEU A 235 17.72 -20.49 13.10
CA LEU A 235 17.37 -19.07 13.23
C LEU A 235 17.56 -18.58 14.68
N LEU A 236 17.02 -19.31 15.65
CA LEU A 236 17.03 -18.87 17.06
C LEU A 236 18.43 -18.92 17.70
N ASN A 237 19.28 -19.84 17.25
CA ASN A 237 20.68 -19.92 17.69
C ASN A 237 21.59 -18.92 16.98
N ARG A 238 21.23 -18.44 15.79
CA ARG A 238 22.01 -17.49 14.98
C ARG A 238 21.12 -16.41 14.35
N PRO A 239 20.44 -15.59 15.17
CA PRO A 239 19.47 -14.60 14.67
C PRO A 239 20.11 -13.45 13.90
N GLU A 240 21.39 -13.18 14.14
CA GLU A 240 22.12 -12.02 13.60
C GLU A 240 22.12 -11.97 12.07
N GLU A 241 22.16 -13.13 11.40
CA GLU A 241 22.12 -13.19 9.94
C GLU A 241 20.75 -12.73 9.41
N ALA A 242 19.66 -13.19 10.03
CA ALA A 242 18.30 -12.80 9.65
C ALA A 242 18.00 -11.33 9.98
N LEU A 243 18.46 -10.85 11.14
CA LEU A 243 18.33 -9.44 11.54
C LEU A 243 19.13 -8.52 10.62
N ARG A 244 20.36 -8.93 10.23
CA ARG A 244 21.15 -8.21 9.23
C ARG A 244 20.46 -8.19 7.87
N ALA A 245 19.90 -9.31 7.41
CA ALA A 245 19.18 -9.37 6.14
C ALA A 245 17.94 -8.46 6.13
N ASN A 246 17.19 -8.40 7.25
CA ASN A 246 16.09 -7.45 7.43
C ASN A 246 16.58 -6.00 7.32
N ALA A 247 17.64 -5.65 8.07
CA ALA A 247 18.20 -4.30 8.05
C ALA A 247 18.73 -3.92 6.66
N GLU A 248 19.53 -4.77 6.02
CA GLU A 248 20.07 -4.53 4.68
C GLU A 248 18.98 -4.34 3.62
N ARG A 249 17.86 -5.08 3.74
CA ARG A 249 16.70 -4.93 2.85
C ARG A 249 16.06 -3.55 3.01
N TRP A 250 15.77 -3.12 4.23
CA TRP A 250 15.15 -1.82 4.51
C TRP A 250 16.08 -0.63 4.21
N GLU A 251 17.36 -0.73 4.56
CA GLU A 251 18.37 0.27 4.17
C GLU A 251 18.54 0.33 2.65
N GLY A 252 18.46 -0.81 1.96
CA GLY A 252 18.45 -0.92 0.51
C GLY A 252 17.27 -0.22 -0.14
N TYR A 253 16.05 -0.38 0.40
CA TYR A 253 14.88 0.38 -0.04
C TYR A 253 15.06 1.88 0.20
N MET A 254 15.47 2.22 1.44
CA MET A 254 15.93 3.53 1.92
C MET A 254 16.73 4.29 0.86
N LYS A 255 17.88 3.69 0.56
CA LYS A 255 18.91 4.20 -0.33
C LYS A 255 18.44 4.41 -1.77
N LYS A 256 17.54 3.55 -2.26
CA LYS A 256 17.02 3.67 -3.63
C LYS A 256 15.98 4.78 -3.76
N VAL A 257 15.24 5.08 -2.70
CA VAL A 257 14.16 6.09 -2.74
C VAL A 257 14.66 7.48 -2.36
N LEU A 258 15.41 7.61 -1.27
CA LEU A 258 15.78 8.90 -0.70
C LEU A 258 16.77 9.67 -1.57
N ARG A 259 16.61 10.99 -1.60
CA ARG A 259 17.44 11.94 -2.33
C ARG A 259 18.27 12.78 -1.36
N GLU A 260 19.40 13.29 -1.83
CA GLU A 260 20.30 14.12 -1.01
C GLU A 260 19.86 15.60 -0.91
N ASP A 261 19.01 16.04 -1.83
CA ASP A 261 18.57 17.44 -1.97
C ASP A 261 17.22 17.75 -1.30
N MET A 262 16.61 16.74 -0.66
CA MET A 262 15.29 16.84 -0.07
C MET A 262 15.35 17.20 1.42
N LYS A 263 14.32 17.91 1.91
CA LYS A 263 14.20 18.24 3.33
C LYS A 263 13.86 16.97 4.15
N PRO A 264 14.33 16.86 5.41
CA PRO A 264 14.04 15.69 6.26
C PRO A 264 12.55 15.39 6.42
N GLU A 265 11.70 16.42 6.50
CA GLU A 265 10.25 16.23 6.61
C GLU A 265 9.60 15.64 5.33
N TYR A 266 10.21 15.83 4.16
CA TYR A 266 9.75 15.25 2.90
C TYR A 266 10.36 13.85 2.67
N ASP A 267 11.60 13.62 3.11
CA ASP A 267 12.17 12.27 3.21
C ASP A 267 11.27 11.35 4.03
N ARG A 268 10.72 11.87 5.13
CA ARG A 268 9.76 11.12 5.95
C ARG A 268 8.49 10.74 5.19
N ILE A 269 8.00 11.57 4.27
CA ILE A 269 6.86 11.24 3.39
C ILE A 269 7.24 10.07 2.47
N ALA A 270 8.43 10.11 1.88
CA ALA A 270 8.91 9.05 1.00
C ALA A 270 9.07 7.71 1.75
N VAL A 271 9.65 7.73 2.95
CA VAL A 271 9.78 6.54 3.80
C VAL A 271 8.42 6.02 4.27
N LYS A 272 7.47 6.91 4.55
CA LYS A 272 6.09 6.52 4.90
C LYS A 272 5.38 5.82 3.73
N ALA A 273 5.54 6.34 2.52
CA ALA A 273 5.00 5.74 1.32
C ALA A 273 5.62 4.37 1.04
N LEU A 274 6.95 4.26 1.10
CA LEU A 274 7.69 3.00 1.01
C LEU A 274 7.19 1.98 2.05
N THR A 275 7.06 2.40 3.31
CA THR A 275 6.58 1.53 4.40
C THR A 275 5.13 1.07 4.14
N THR A 276 4.27 1.94 3.61
CA THR A 276 2.88 1.56 3.24
C THR A 276 2.85 0.47 2.18
N LEU A 277 3.64 0.62 1.11
CA LEU A 277 3.70 -0.36 0.02
C LEU A 277 4.23 -1.71 0.51
N ILE A 278 5.30 -1.71 1.30
CA ILE A 278 5.88 -2.94 1.87
C ILE A 278 4.92 -3.61 2.87
N SER A 279 4.20 -2.86 3.70
CA SER A 279 3.19 -3.44 4.59
C SER A 279 1.94 -3.96 3.86
N ASN A 280 1.73 -3.57 2.61
CA ASN A 280 0.64 -4.08 1.77
C ASN A 280 1.06 -5.24 0.85
N TRP A 281 2.35 -5.59 0.81
CA TRP A 281 2.86 -6.75 0.07
C TRP A 281 2.40 -8.07 0.70
N ARG A 282 1.89 -8.99 -0.13
CA ARG A 282 1.54 -10.37 0.24
C ARG A 282 2.21 -11.37 -0.68
N THR A 283 2.77 -12.42 -0.08
CA THR A 283 3.24 -13.60 -0.81
C THR A 283 2.09 -14.41 -1.39
N HIS A 284 2.38 -15.24 -2.39
CA HIS A 284 1.44 -16.21 -2.95
C HIS A 284 0.68 -17.00 -1.87
N ARG A 285 -0.62 -17.19 -2.06
CA ARG A 285 -1.49 -17.94 -1.15
C ARG A 285 -2.79 -18.29 -1.86
N GLY A 286 -3.18 -19.57 -1.82
CA GLY A 286 -4.42 -20.04 -2.43
C GLY A 286 -4.45 -19.71 -3.93
N GLY A 287 -5.46 -18.95 -4.36
CA GLY A 287 -5.64 -18.44 -5.71
C GLY A 287 -4.61 -17.42 -6.19
N LEU A 288 -3.90 -16.76 -5.28
CA LEU A 288 -2.85 -15.81 -5.64
C LEU A 288 -1.56 -16.59 -5.91
N LEU A 289 -1.23 -16.83 -7.19
CA LEU A 289 -0.11 -17.68 -7.58
C LEU A 289 1.24 -16.95 -7.56
N HIS A 290 1.20 -15.63 -7.69
CA HIS A 290 2.33 -14.74 -7.49
C HIS A 290 2.09 -13.83 -6.27
N GLU A 291 3.18 -13.26 -5.77
CA GLU A 291 3.12 -12.19 -4.79
C GLU A 291 2.63 -10.88 -5.42
N GLY A 292 2.03 -10.01 -4.62
CA GLY A 292 1.51 -8.74 -5.07
C GLY A 292 1.25 -7.79 -3.91
N ILE A 293 0.66 -6.63 -4.21
CA ILE A 293 0.40 -5.57 -3.24
C ILE A 293 -1.10 -5.31 -3.19
N VAL A 294 -1.68 -5.38 -2.00
CA VAL A 294 -3.10 -5.07 -1.81
C VAL A 294 -3.33 -3.55 -1.68
N PRO A 295 -4.53 -3.02 -1.95
CA PRO A 295 -4.78 -1.58 -1.79
C PRO A 295 -4.60 -1.10 -0.35
N SER A 296 -5.10 -1.86 0.63
CA SER A 296 -4.86 -1.59 2.04
C SER A 296 -5.07 -2.84 2.89
N HIS A 297 -4.03 -3.24 3.61
CA HIS A 297 -4.14 -4.30 4.61
C HIS A 297 -5.08 -3.95 5.77
N ALA A 298 -5.39 -2.66 5.94
CA ALA A 298 -6.17 -2.19 7.06
C ALA A 298 -7.68 -2.41 6.90
N VAL A 299 -8.12 -2.75 5.69
CA VAL A 299 -9.52 -2.82 5.31
C VAL A 299 -9.84 -4.20 4.74
N GLY A 300 -10.88 -4.85 5.30
CA GLY A 300 -11.17 -6.25 4.99
C GLY A 300 -11.54 -6.54 3.54
N TYR A 301 -12.18 -5.60 2.84
CA TYR A 301 -12.56 -5.74 1.43
C TYR A 301 -11.44 -5.33 0.45
N PHE A 302 -10.27 -4.93 0.94
CA PHE A 302 -9.10 -4.57 0.13
C PHE A 302 -7.96 -5.59 0.27
N VAL A 303 -8.28 -6.86 0.48
CA VAL A 303 -7.29 -7.95 0.63
C VAL A 303 -7.30 -8.89 -0.60
N GLY A 304 -7.34 -8.27 -1.78
CA GLY A 304 -7.16 -8.89 -3.10
C GLY A 304 -6.24 -8.02 -3.96
N PHE A 305 -6.00 -8.43 -5.20
CA PHE A 305 -5.25 -7.63 -6.18
C PHE A 305 -6.21 -7.15 -7.27
N TRP A 306 -6.30 -5.83 -7.45
CA TRP A 306 -7.06 -5.19 -8.52
C TRP A 306 -6.12 -4.83 -9.66
N ALA A 307 -6.58 -4.94 -10.91
CA ALA A 307 -5.76 -4.67 -12.10
C ALA A 307 -5.11 -3.27 -12.06
N TRP A 308 -5.92 -2.20 -12.01
CA TRP A 308 -5.40 -0.83 -12.09
C TRP A 308 -4.56 -0.37 -10.88
N ASP A 309 -4.83 -0.94 -9.73
CA ASP A 309 -4.07 -0.80 -8.50
C ASP A 309 -2.69 -1.43 -8.71
N SER A 310 -2.68 -2.68 -9.19
CA SER A 310 -1.45 -3.43 -9.46
C SER A 310 -0.53 -2.70 -10.43
N TRP A 311 -1.06 -2.04 -11.47
CA TRP A 311 -0.25 -1.23 -12.39
C TRP A 311 0.44 -0.06 -11.65
N ARG A 312 -0.32 0.71 -10.87
CA ARG A 312 0.18 1.86 -10.09
C ARG A 312 1.19 1.44 -9.02
N PHE A 313 0.92 0.34 -8.33
CA PHE A 313 1.80 -0.17 -7.27
C PHE A 313 3.10 -0.68 -7.88
N SER A 314 3.04 -1.34 -9.03
CA SER A 314 4.21 -1.84 -9.74
C SER A 314 5.07 -0.68 -10.24
N ALA A 315 4.47 0.35 -10.81
CA ALA A 315 5.18 1.58 -11.16
C ALA A 315 5.82 2.25 -9.92
N GLY A 316 5.08 2.38 -8.80
CA GLY A 316 5.59 2.98 -7.56
C GLY A 316 6.70 2.18 -6.86
N THR A 317 6.75 0.86 -7.08
CA THR A 317 7.75 -0.03 -6.47
C THR A 317 8.91 -0.39 -7.40
N ALA A 318 8.78 -0.13 -8.71
CA ALA A 318 9.77 -0.46 -9.74
C ALA A 318 11.20 -0.06 -9.36
N LYS A 319 11.37 1.14 -8.79
CA LYS A 319 12.67 1.69 -8.40
C LYS A 319 13.35 0.91 -7.27
N PHE A 320 12.60 0.49 -6.26
CA PHE A 320 13.19 -0.05 -5.03
C PHE A 320 13.01 -1.56 -4.85
N HIS A 321 11.94 -2.13 -5.40
CA HIS A 321 11.60 -3.56 -5.33
C HIS A 321 11.09 -4.11 -6.68
N PRO A 322 11.89 -4.06 -7.76
CA PRO A 322 11.43 -4.41 -9.12
C PRO A 322 10.89 -5.83 -9.27
N GLU A 323 11.40 -6.82 -8.55
CA GLU A 323 10.86 -8.20 -8.65
C GLU A 323 9.44 -8.32 -8.09
N LEU A 324 9.12 -7.58 -7.01
CA LEU A 324 7.75 -7.50 -6.49
C LEU A 324 6.85 -6.79 -7.50
N ALA A 325 7.33 -5.71 -8.13
CA ALA A 325 6.59 -5.03 -9.19
C ALA A 325 6.27 -5.97 -10.37
N LYS A 326 7.24 -6.78 -10.81
CA LYS A 326 7.02 -7.80 -11.85
C LYS A 326 6.01 -8.85 -11.41
N ASN A 327 6.15 -9.38 -10.20
CA ASN A 327 5.26 -10.41 -9.68
C ASN A 327 3.84 -9.91 -9.46
N ASN A 328 3.67 -8.66 -9.05
CA ASN A 328 2.36 -8.03 -8.90
C ASN A 328 1.63 -7.90 -10.26
N ILE A 329 2.38 -7.64 -11.34
CA ILE A 329 1.84 -7.72 -12.70
C ILE A 329 1.50 -9.17 -13.04
N ARG A 330 2.43 -10.12 -12.87
CA ARG A 330 2.20 -11.55 -13.17
C ARG A 330 0.97 -12.10 -12.48
N ALA A 331 0.71 -11.71 -11.23
CA ALA A 331 -0.45 -12.14 -10.46
C ALA A 331 -1.77 -11.86 -11.19
N MET A 332 -1.92 -10.68 -11.79
CA MET A 332 -3.12 -10.35 -12.59
C MET A 332 -3.18 -11.13 -13.91
N PHE A 333 -2.02 -11.38 -14.54
CA PHE A 333 -1.94 -12.13 -15.80
C PHE A 333 -2.14 -13.63 -15.64
N ASP A 334 -1.96 -14.19 -14.44
CA ASP A 334 -2.36 -15.57 -14.12
C ASP A 334 -3.86 -15.83 -14.41
N TYR A 335 -4.66 -14.76 -14.41
CA TYR A 335 -6.11 -14.78 -14.65
C TYR A 335 -6.52 -14.03 -15.93
N GLN A 336 -5.59 -13.81 -16.87
CA GLN A 336 -5.93 -13.32 -18.20
C GLN A 336 -6.88 -14.31 -18.89
N GLN A 337 -8.00 -13.80 -19.41
CA GLN A 337 -8.98 -14.59 -20.14
C GLN A 337 -8.49 -14.92 -21.56
N SER A 338 -9.05 -15.96 -22.17
CA SER A 338 -8.65 -16.41 -23.50
C SER A 338 -8.87 -15.38 -24.61
N ASP A 339 -9.76 -14.42 -24.38
CA ASP A 339 -10.07 -13.31 -25.29
C ASP A 339 -9.15 -12.10 -25.09
N GLY A 340 -8.25 -12.14 -24.10
CA GLY A 340 -7.30 -11.10 -23.76
C GLY A 340 -7.66 -10.26 -22.54
N MET A 341 -8.90 -10.34 -22.01
CA MET A 341 -9.33 -9.55 -20.86
C MET A 341 -8.47 -9.84 -19.62
N ILE A 342 -8.01 -8.80 -18.94
CA ILE A 342 -7.54 -8.91 -17.55
C ILE A 342 -8.73 -8.61 -16.64
N VAL A 343 -9.03 -9.53 -15.74
CA VAL A 343 -10.15 -9.42 -14.79
C VAL A 343 -9.92 -8.27 -13.80
N ASP A 344 -11.00 -7.72 -13.26
CA ASP A 344 -10.97 -6.62 -12.30
C ASP A 344 -10.11 -6.95 -11.07
N CYS A 345 -10.48 -8.02 -10.34
CA CYS A 345 -9.88 -8.35 -9.05
C CYS A 345 -9.74 -9.85 -8.81
N ILE A 346 -8.65 -10.25 -8.15
CA ILE A 346 -8.33 -11.62 -7.77
C ILE A 346 -8.04 -11.77 -6.26
N TYR A 347 -8.40 -12.93 -5.70
CA TYR A 347 -8.31 -13.22 -4.25
C TYR A 347 -7.63 -14.56 -3.94
N THR A 348 -7.41 -14.82 -2.64
CA THR A 348 -6.91 -16.11 -2.14
C THR A 348 -7.92 -17.25 -2.38
N ASP A 349 -9.21 -16.94 -2.48
CA ASP A 349 -10.23 -17.86 -3.00
C ASP A 349 -10.62 -17.43 -4.43
N PRO A 350 -10.21 -18.19 -5.47
CA PRO A 350 -10.53 -17.86 -6.86
C PRO A 350 -12.02 -17.74 -7.17
N SER A 351 -12.92 -18.35 -6.39
CA SER A 351 -14.36 -18.24 -6.66
C SER A 351 -14.91 -16.83 -6.42
N GLU A 352 -14.13 -15.97 -5.77
CA GLU A 352 -14.49 -14.59 -5.42
C GLU A 352 -13.84 -13.59 -6.38
N ASN A 353 -13.06 -14.06 -7.36
CA ASN A 353 -12.48 -13.20 -8.40
C ASN A 353 -13.61 -12.49 -9.18
N ASN A 354 -13.45 -11.20 -9.42
CA ASN A 354 -14.42 -10.41 -10.18
C ASN A 354 -14.03 -10.36 -11.66
N ASN A 355 -14.86 -10.98 -12.52
CA ASN A 355 -14.74 -10.94 -13.98
C ASN A 355 -15.90 -10.19 -14.67
N ARG A 356 -16.68 -9.42 -13.91
CA ARG A 356 -17.80 -8.60 -14.44
C ARG A 356 -17.31 -7.42 -15.28
N ASP A 357 -16.05 -7.05 -15.09
CA ASP A 357 -15.38 -5.92 -15.72
C ASP A 357 -13.85 -6.12 -15.70
N SER A 358 -13.14 -5.24 -16.42
CA SER A 358 -11.70 -5.02 -16.30
C SER A 358 -11.42 -3.78 -15.43
N LYS A 359 -10.28 -3.11 -15.64
CA LYS A 359 -9.98 -1.76 -15.12
C LYS A 359 -9.15 -0.96 -16.15
N PRO A 360 -8.94 0.36 -15.99
CA PRO A 360 -8.26 1.17 -17.00
C PRO A 360 -6.84 0.63 -17.35
N PRO A 361 -6.47 0.56 -18.64
CA PRO A 361 -5.25 -0.11 -19.07
C PRO A 361 -4.02 0.78 -18.87
N LEU A 362 -3.24 0.49 -17.82
CA LEU A 362 -2.00 1.20 -17.46
C LEU A 362 -0.80 0.24 -17.33
N VAL A 363 -0.96 -0.99 -17.81
CA VAL A 363 0.01 -2.05 -17.59
C VAL A 363 1.29 -1.84 -18.40
N CYS A 364 1.21 -1.34 -19.65
CA CYS A 364 2.44 -1.08 -20.41
C CYS A 364 3.25 0.04 -19.75
N TRP A 365 2.60 1.03 -19.15
CA TRP A 365 3.29 2.04 -18.35
C TRP A 365 4.01 1.41 -17.15
N ALA A 366 3.34 0.54 -16.39
CA ALA A 366 3.96 -0.16 -15.27
C ALA A 366 5.16 -1.03 -15.70
N VAL A 367 5.05 -1.74 -16.84
CA VAL A 367 6.15 -2.51 -17.43
C VAL A 367 7.30 -1.60 -17.86
N ASP A 368 7.00 -0.42 -18.43
CA ASP A 368 8.02 0.54 -18.85
C ASP A 368 8.75 1.20 -17.68
N GLU A 369 8.06 1.46 -16.57
CA GLU A 369 8.69 1.94 -15.33
C GLU A 369 9.66 0.90 -14.75
N ILE A 370 9.24 -0.38 -14.73
CA ILE A 370 10.14 -1.49 -14.34
C ILE A 370 11.34 -1.54 -15.27
N PHE A 371 11.14 -1.45 -16.58
CA PHE A 371 12.23 -1.45 -17.55
C PHE A 371 13.17 -0.25 -17.35
N THR A 372 12.63 0.94 -17.11
CA THR A 372 13.41 2.17 -16.88
C THR A 372 14.39 2.03 -15.71
N HIS A 373 14.00 1.28 -14.67
CA HIS A 373 14.85 1.05 -13.50
C HIS A 373 15.73 -0.21 -13.57
N THR A 374 15.42 -1.18 -14.44
CA THR A 374 16.10 -2.48 -14.46
C THR A 374 16.84 -2.80 -15.74
N GLY A 375 16.43 -2.22 -16.87
CA GLY A 375 16.87 -2.62 -18.22
C GLY A 375 16.45 -4.04 -18.62
N ASP A 376 15.51 -4.67 -17.89
CA ASP A 376 15.17 -6.09 -18.08
C ASP A 376 14.29 -6.31 -19.32
N THR A 377 14.92 -6.56 -20.47
CA THR A 377 14.23 -6.91 -21.71
C THR A 377 13.62 -8.32 -21.68
N ALA A 378 14.05 -9.20 -20.78
CA ALA A 378 13.47 -10.55 -20.67
C ALA A 378 12.05 -10.47 -20.11
N PHE A 379 11.82 -9.60 -19.12
CA PHE A 379 10.47 -9.33 -18.63
C PHE A 379 9.58 -8.67 -19.70
N ILE A 380 10.11 -7.75 -20.53
CA ILE A 380 9.35 -7.23 -21.68
C ILE A 380 8.98 -8.36 -22.64
N ALA A 381 9.91 -9.27 -22.96
CA ALA A 381 9.67 -10.40 -23.84
C ALA A 381 8.60 -11.37 -23.28
N GLU A 382 8.60 -11.59 -21.97
CA GLU A 382 7.60 -12.38 -21.25
C GLU A 382 6.21 -11.77 -21.35
N MET A 383 6.10 -10.45 -21.13
CA MET A 383 4.80 -9.78 -21.04
C MET A 383 4.22 -9.40 -22.41
N TYR A 384 5.06 -9.09 -23.40
CA TYR A 384 4.64 -8.49 -24.68
C TYR A 384 3.44 -9.17 -25.37
N PRO A 385 3.40 -10.51 -25.55
CA PRO A 385 2.27 -11.15 -26.22
C PRO A 385 0.95 -10.96 -25.48
N GLN A 386 0.99 -11.02 -24.14
CA GLN A 386 -0.18 -10.90 -23.27
C GLN A 386 -0.67 -9.45 -23.20
N LEU A 387 0.25 -8.48 -23.15
CA LEU A 387 -0.06 -7.05 -23.23
C LEU A 387 -0.74 -6.71 -24.56
N LEU A 388 -0.20 -7.22 -25.67
CA LEU A 388 -0.79 -7.00 -27.00
C LEU A 388 -2.19 -7.61 -27.11
N SER A 389 -2.43 -8.78 -26.50
CA SER A 389 -3.76 -9.41 -26.46
C SER A 389 -4.75 -8.57 -25.67
N TYR A 390 -4.34 -8.03 -24.51
CA TYR A 390 -5.20 -7.17 -23.70
C TYR A 390 -5.52 -5.84 -24.38
N TYR A 391 -4.54 -5.23 -25.06
CA TYR A 391 -4.76 -4.03 -25.87
C TYR A 391 -5.76 -4.26 -27.01
N LYS A 392 -5.67 -5.40 -27.72
CA LYS A 392 -6.63 -5.78 -28.77
C LYS A 392 -8.03 -6.01 -28.23
N TRP A 393 -8.15 -6.57 -27.02
CA TRP A 393 -9.43 -6.84 -26.38
C TRP A 393 -10.27 -5.56 -26.22
N TRP A 394 -9.66 -4.43 -25.85
CA TRP A 394 -10.38 -3.15 -25.74
C TRP A 394 -11.08 -2.76 -27.04
N TYR A 395 -10.36 -2.73 -28.16
CA TYR A 395 -10.99 -2.37 -29.45
C TYR A 395 -11.97 -3.42 -29.98
N TRP A 396 -11.86 -4.67 -29.53
CA TRP A 396 -12.82 -5.71 -29.93
C TRP A 396 -14.10 -5.65 -29.08
N LYS A 397 -13.99 -5.48 -27.77
CA LYS A 397 -15.09 -5.68 -26.81
C LYS A 397 -15.64 -4.38 -26.22
N ARG A 398 -15.00 -3.23 -26.48
CA ARG A 398 -15.30 -1.93 -25.89
C ARG A 398 -15.25 -0.78 -26.91
N ASP A 399 -15.57 -1.05 -28.17
CA ASP A 399 -15.72 -0.03 -29.23
C ASP A 399 -17.09 -0.27 -29.92
N HIS A 400 -18.16 0.30 -29.35
CA HIS A 400 -19.53 -0.05 -29.71
C HIS A 400 -19.87 0.30 -31.17
N ASP A 401 -19.43 1.47 -31.62
CA ASP A 401 -19.73 2.00 -32.95
C ASP A 401 -18.61 1.75 -33.98
N GLY A 402 -17.47 1.22 -33.55
CA GLY A 402 -16.32 0.84 -34.38
C GLY A 402 -15.52 2.04 -34.89
N ASN A 403 -15.61 3.19 -34.22
CA ASN A 403 -14.98 4.43 -34.69
C ASN A 403 -13.50 4.58 -34.23
N GLY A 404 -13.03 3.66 -33.39
CA GLY A 404 -11.69 3.65 -32.81
C GLY A 404 -11.54 4.38 -31.47
N MET A 405 -12.64 4.79 -30.84
CA MET A 405 -12.66 5.35 -29.48
C MET A 405 -13.43 4.40 -28.57
N CYS A 406 -12.75 3.88 -27.54
CA CYS A 406 -13.35 2.90 -26.66
C CYS A 406 -14.23 3.53 -25.57
N GLU A 407 -15.16 2.74 -25.06
CA GLU A 407 -15.99 3.06 -23.90
C GLU A 407 -15.67 2.16 -22.71
N TYR A 408 -15.91 2.64 -21.49
CA TYR A 408 -16.00 1.72 -20.35
C TYR A 408 -17.28 0.89 -20.46
N GLY A 409 -17.23 -0.33 -19.92
CA GLY A 409 -18.27 -1.31 -20.14
C GLY A 409 -18.25 -2.46 -19.13
N SER A 410 -19.07 -3.47 -19.39
CA SER A 410 -19.16 -4.64 -18.52
C SER A 410 -19.39 -5.92 -19.32
N THR A 411 -19.07 -7.05 -18.71
CA THR A 411 -19.31 -8.37 -19.32
C THR A 411 -20.76 -8.82 -19.11
N ASP A 412 -21.44 -8.33 -18.07
CA ASP A 412 -22.80 -8.72 -17.70
C ASP A 412 -23.89 -7.70 -18.12
N GLY A 413 -23.51 -6.55 -18.66
CA GLY A 413 -24.43 -5.50 -19.11
C GLY A 413 -24.96 -4.59 -17.99
N THR A 414 -24.41 -4.68 -16.78
CA THR A 414 -24.74 -3.77 -15.69
C THR A 414 -23.94 -2.47 -15.76
N LEU A 415 -24.58 -1.36 -15.41
CA LEU A 415 -23.92 -0.05 -15.30
C LEU A 415 -22.97 0.01 -14.10
N GLU A 416 -23.26 -0.75 -13.04
CA GLU A 416 -22.42 -0.86 -11.85
C GLU A 416 -21.02 -1.37 -12.21
N ALA A 417 -20.93 -2.53 -12.87
CA ALA A 417 -19.64 -3.08 -13.29
C ALA A 417 -18.94 -2.20 -14.33
N ALA A 418 -19.69 -1.51 -15.19
CA ALA A 418 -19.09 -0.55 -16.12
C ALA A 418 -18.51 0.68 -15.42
N ALA A 419 -19.16 1.17 -14.37
CA ALA A 419 -18.63 2.24 -13.54
C ALA A 419 -17.39 1.76 -12.77
N TRP A 420 -17.40 0.53 -12.25
CA TRP A 420 -16.20 -0.09 -11.68
C TRP A 420 -15.07 -0.20 -12.70
N GLU A 421 -15.35 -0.55 -13.96
CA GLU A 421 -14.32 -0.65 -15.01
C GLU A 421 -13.57 0.66 -15.24
N SER A 422 -14.23 1.80 -15.00
CA SER A 422 -13.59 3.11 -15.06
C SER A 422 -12.67 3.42 -13.87
N GLY A 423 -12.85 2.69 -12.76
CA GLY A 423 -12.27 3.00 -11.45
C GLY A 423 -12.90 4.21 -10.75
N MET A 424 -13.88 4.88 -11.38
CA MET A 424 -14.54 6.09 -10.90
C MET A 424 -16.04 5.86 -10.65
N ASP A 425 -16.35 4.87 -9.80
CA ASP A 425 -17.65 4.21 -9.60
C ASP A 425 -18.88 5.13 -9.51
N ASN A 426 -18.72 6.33 -8.95
CA ASN A 426 -19.81 7.26 -8.73
C ASN A 426 -19.54 8.66 -9.31
N ALA A 427 -18.59 8.79 -10.25
CA ALA A 427 -18.29 10.06 -10.90
C ALA A 427 -19.52 10.62 -11.64
N ILE A 428 -19.72 11.93 -11.54
CA ILE A 428 -20.94 12.59 -12.04
C ILE A 428 -21.09 12.51 -13.56
N ARG A 429 -19.98 12.30 -14.28
CA ARG A 429 -19.95 12.13 -15.74
C ARG A 429 -20.74 10.89 -16.20
N PHE A 430 -20.96 9.92 -15.30
CA PHE A 430 -21.72 8.70 -15.58
C PHE A 430 -23.18 8.75 -15.09
N ASP A 431 -23.64 9.84 -14.46
CA ASP A 431 -25.00 9.96 -13.88
C ASP A 431 -26.13 9.62 -14.87
N ASN A 432 -25.90 9.90 -16.15
CA ASN A 432 -26.87 9.69 -17.24
C ASN A 432 -26.38 8.69 -18.28
N ALA A 433 -25.36 7.88 -17.97
CA ALA A 433 -24.90 6.82 -18.86
C ALA A 433 -25.91 5.66 -18.90
N VAL A 434 -26.07 5.04 -20.07
CA VAL A 434 -26.86 3.82 -20.24
C VAL A 434 -26.03 2.75 -20.95
N MET A 435 -26.32 1.48 -20.65
CA MET A 435 -25.60 0.35 -21.24
C MET A 435 -26.14 -0.01 -22.62
N LEU A 436 -25.22 -0.25 -23.56
CA LEU A 436 -25.47 -0.72 -24.91
C LEU A 436 -24.78 -2.08 -25.10
N LYS A 437 -25.49 -3.04 -25.70
CA LYS A 437 -24.90 -4.34 -26.02
C LYS A 437 -24.05 -4.23 -27.29
N ASN A 438 -22.79 -4.65 -27.21
CA ASN A 438 -21.89 -4.65 -28.37
C ASN A 438 -22.26 -5.80 -29.33
N ARG A 439 -22.15 -5.54 -30.63
CA ARG A 439 -22.64 -6.48 -31.64
C ARG A 439 -21.69 -7.67 -31.77
N GLY A 440 -22.26 -8.87 -31.87
CA GLY A 440 -21.51 -10.08 -32.18
C GLY A 440 -20.93 -10.82 -30.97
N GLU A 441 -21.06 -10.25 -29.76
CA GLU A 441 -20.47 -10.80 -28.53
C GLU A 441 -21.55 -10.90 -27.43
N GLU A 442 -21.55 -12.00 -26.67
CA GLU A 442 -22.56 -12.20 -25.61
C GLU A 442 -22.24 -11.44 -24.33
N ASP A 443 -20.95 -11.25 -24.07
CA ASP A 443 -20.29 -10.75 -22.86
C ASP A 443 -19.61 -9.39 -23.07
N ALA A 444 -20.15 -8.57 -23.98
CA ALA A 444 -19.59 -7.25 -24.28
C ALA A 444 -20.69 -6.20 -24.28
N TRP A 445 -20.58 -5.26 -23.35
CA TRP A 445 -21.44 -4.10 -23.23
C TRP A 445 -20.58 -2.86 -23.02
N SER A 446 -21.01 -1.73 -23.55
CA SER A 446 -20.37 -0.42 -23.41
C SER A 446 -21.38 0.59 -22.85
N MET A 447 -20.92 1.58 -22.10
CA MET A 447 -21.73 2.78 -21.85
C MET A 447 -22.00 3.52 -23.16
N ASP A 448 -23.08 4.29 -23.25
CA ASP A 448 -23.39 5.17 -24.39
C ASP A 448 -22.51 6.43 -24.46
N GLN A 449 -21.27 6.31 -24.00
CA GLN A 449 -20.33 7.40 -23.77
C GLN A 449 -18.89 6.94 -23.90
N GLU A 450 -18.13 7.61 -24.76
CA GLU A 450 -16.70 7.41 -24.92
C GLU A 450 -15.95 8.27 -23.91
N SER A 451 -14.97 7.66 -23.26
CA SER A 451 -14.25 8.25 -22.13
C SER A 451 -12.88 8.78 -22.55
N VAL A 452 -12.59 10.05 -22.25
CA VAL A 452 -11.32 10.68 -22.68
C VAL A 452 -10.11 10.04 -22.01
N ASP A 453 -10.23 9.66 -20.73
CA ASP A 453 -9.19 9.02 -19.94
C ASP A 453 -8.86 7.62 -20.50
N LEU A 454 -9.86 6.78 -20.76
CA LEU A 454 -9.67 5.44 -21.36
C LEU A 454 -8.88 5.53 -22.67
N ASN A 455 -9.27 6.44 -23.56
CA ASN A 455 -8.65 6.57 -24.87
C ASN A 455 -7.25 7.20 -24.81
N ALA A 456 -7.00 8.08 -23.85
CA ALA A 456 -5.65 8.57 -23.56
C ALA A 456 -4.75 7.45 -23.01
N TYR A 457 -5.27 6.59 -22.13
CA TYR A 457 -4.54 5.40 -21.66
C TYR A 457 -4.21 4.44 -22.83
N LEU A 458 -5.17 4.14 -23.69
CA LEU A 458 -4.94 3.29 -24.87
C LEU A 458 -3.93 3.89 -25.85
N ALA A 459 -3.90 5.21 -26.01
CA ALA A 459 -2.86 5.87 -26.80
C ALA A 459 -1.45 5.69 -26.19
N LEU A 460 -1.33 5.79 -24.86
CA LEU A 460 -0.08 5.50 -24.15
C LEU A 460 0.33 4.03 -24.30
N GLU A 461 -0.61 3.10 -24.08
CA GLU A 461 -0.40 1.66 -24.23
C GLU A 461 0.11 1.31 -25.63
N CYS A 462 -0.52 1.87 -26.69
CA CYS A 462 -0.08 1.69 -28.08
C CYS A 462 1.36 2.16 -28.30
N ARG A 463 1.71 3.36 -27.82
CA ARG A 463 3.06 3.92 -27.94
C ARG A 463 4.10 3.03 -27.26
N LEU A 464 3.79 2.51 -26.08
CA LEU A 464 4.68 1.63 -25.32
C LEU A 464 4.77 0.22 -25.91
N LEU A 465 3.67 -0.34 -26.41
CA LEU A 465 3.69 -1.60 -27.15
C LEU A 465 4.56 -1.51 -28.41
N LYS A 466 4.52 -0.40 -29.14
CA LYS A 466 5.42 -0.17 -30.29
C LYS A 466 6.88 -0.07 -29.85
N LYS A 467 7.16 0.60 -28.73
CA LYS A 467 8.50 0.65 -28.12
C LYS A 467 9.00 -0.77 -27.80
N PHE A 468 8.18 -1.58 -27.12
CA PHE A 468 8.52 -2.96 -26.77
C PHE A 468 8.71 -3.83 -28.01
N ALA A 469 7.82 -3.75 -28.98
CA ALA A 469 7.93 -4.44 -30.26
C ALA A 469 9.26 -4.14 -30.95
N GLY A 470 9.63 -2.85 -31.01
CA GLY A 470 10.91 -2.40 -31.56
C GLY A 470 12.13 -2.94 -30.82
N MET A 471 12.08 -3.00 -29.47
CA MET A 471 13.15 -3.59 -28.65
C MET A 471 13.32 -5.10 -28.89
N LEU A 472 12.22 -5.81 -29.11
CA LEU A 472 12.20 -7.27 -29.30
C LEU A 472 12.38 -7.70 -30.76
N GLY A 473 12.26 -6.79 -31.72
CA GLY A 473 12.10 -7.14 -33.14
C GLY A 473 10.80 -7.92 -33.42
N ALA A 474 9.79 -7.78 -32.56
CA ALA A 474 8.50 -8.43 -32.68
C ALA A 474 7.53 -7.59 -33.54
N PRO A 475 6.53 -8.21 -34.20
CA PRO A 475 5.54 -7.47 -34.96
C PRO A 475 4.52 -6.78 -34.04
N PHE A 476 4.24 -5.50 -34.29
CA PHE A 476 3.06 -4.82 -33.75
C PHE A 476 1.93 -4.90 -34.78
N ASP A 477 0.89 -5.65 -34.45
CA ASP A 477 -0.28 -5.87 -35.31
C ASP A 477 -1.56 -5.55 -34.52
N ALA A 478 -1.80 -4.28 -34.23
CA ALA A 478 -3.00 -3.82 -33.52
C ALA A 478 -3.42 -2.44 -34.07
N PRO A 479 -4.69 -2.04 -33.89
CA PRO A 479 -5.15 -0.71 -34.29
C PRO A 479 -4.35 0.39 -33.56
N ASP A 480 -4.31 1.58 -34.15
CA ASP A 480 -3.73 2.77 -33.54
C ASP A 480 -4.55 4.01 -33.91
N TYR A 481 -5.18 4.60 -32.90
CA TYR A 481 -6.01 5.80 -33.04
C TYR A 481 -5.50 6.97 -32.19
N GLY A 482 -4.29 6.86 -31.61
CA GLY A 482 -3.77 7.81 -30.63
C GLY A 482 -3.76 9.26 -31.14
N ASP A 483 -3.41 9.48 -32.41
CA ASP A 483 -3.32 10.80 -33.04
C ASP A 483 -4.68 11.54 -33.12
N ARG A 484 -5.81 10.83 -32.95
CA ARG A 484 -7.17 11.42 -33.01
C ARG A 484 -7.70 11.82 -31.65
N VAL A 485 -7.20 11.24 -30.56
CA VAL A 485 -7.79 11.34 -29.21
C VAL A 485 -7.88 12.81 -28.76
N ALA A 486 -6.78 13.56 -28.89
CA ALA A 486 -6.72 14.94 -28.42
C ALA A 486 -7.75 15.87 -29.10
N GLU A 487 -7.84 15.85 -30.42
CA GLU A 487 -8.81 16.71 -31.12
C GLU A 487 -10.25 16.19 -30.93
N TYR A 488 -10.45 14.88 -30.79
CA TYR A 488 -11.76 14.29 -30.64
C TYR A 488 -12.44 14.68 -29.33
N PHE A 489 -11.72 14.70 -28.21
CA PHE A 489 -12.28 14.96 -26.87
C PHE A 489 -12.13 16.40 -26.37
N PHE A 490 -11.50 17.31 -27.14
CA PHE A 490 -11.28 18.69 -26.70
C PHE A 490 -12.41 19.63 -27.15
N ASP A 491 -13.17 20.17 -26.20
CA ASP A 491 -14.18 21.19 -26.47
C ASP A 491 -13.51 22.57 -26.57
N LYS A 492 -13.23 23.02 -27.80
CA LYS A 492 -12.62 24.34 -28.08
C LYS A 492 -13.45 25.53 -27.56
N GLU A 493 -14.76 25.37 -27.41
CA GLU A 493 -15.62 26.43 -26.86
C GLU A 493 -15.33 26.65 -25.36
N HIS A 494 -15.05 25.56 -24.63
CA HIS A 494 -14.85 25.56 -23.19
C HIS A 494 -13.37 25.47 -22.78
N GLY A 495 -12.46 25.17 -23.71
CA GLY A 495 -11.03 25.03 -23.47
C GLY A 495 -10.69 23.86 -22.55
N PHE A 496 -11.41 22.74 -22.67
CA PHE A 496 -11.27 21.59 -21.75
C PHE A 496 -11.57 20.26 -22.44
N PHE A 497 -11.05 19.17 -21.88
CA PHE A 497 -11.35 17.81 -22.34
C PHE A 497 -12.62 17.27 -21.67
N PHE A 498 -13.49 16.63 -22.45
CA PHE A 498 -14.71 16.00 -21.95
C PHE A 498 -14.98 14.71 -22.69
N ASP A 499 -15.68 13.80 -22.02
CA ASP A 499 -16.29 12.63 -22.66
C ASP A 499 -17.31 13.01 -23.73
N ARG A 500 -17.63 12.05 -24.60
CA ARG A 500 -18.58 12.26 -25.71
C ARG A 500 -19.68 11.21 -25.72
N ARG A 501 -20.91 11.65 -25.99
CA ARG A 501 -22.07 10.77 -26.15
C ARG A 501 -22.06 10.12 -27.53
N LEU A 502 -22.29 8.81 -27.58
CA LEU A 502 -22.35 8.07 -28.86
C LEU A 502 -23.52 8.53 -29.74
N LYS A 503 -24.64 8.94 -29.13
CA LYS A 503 -25.89 9.23 -29.85
C LYS A 503 -25.76 10.40 -30.85
N ASP A 504 -25.07 11.47 -30.46
CA ASP A 504 -24.99 12.72 -31.22
C ASP A 504 -23.61 13.38 -31.20
N GLY A 505 -22.63 12.74 -30.55
CA GLY A 505 -21.26 13.24 -30.43
C GLY A 505 -21.13 14.46 -29.52
N SER A 506 -22.15 14.80 -28.73
CA SER A 506 -22.11 15.93 -27.79
C SER A 506 -21.16 15.68 -26.62
N PHE A 507 -20.56 16.76 -26.10
CA PHE A 507 -19.68 16.71 -24.93
C PHE A 507 -20.47 16.57 -23.63
N VAL A 508 -19.96 15.73 -22.72
CA VAL A 508 -20.44 15.60 -21.34
C VAL A 508 -19.76 16.68 -20.50
N ARG A 509 -20.33 17.88 -20.51
CA ARG A 509 -19.77 19.12 -19.94
C ARG A 509 -19.85 19.16 -18.40
N GLU A 510 -19.25 18.18 -17.75
CA GLU A 510 -19.14 18.01 -16.30
C GLU A 510 -17.63 17.97 -15.96
N PRO A 511 -16.94 19.12 -15.78
CA PRO A 511 -15.47 19.18 -15.79
C PRO A 511 -14.83 18.39 -14.65
N GLY A 512 -14.20 17.26 -14.97
CA GLY A 512 -13.59 16.36 -14.01
C GLY A 512 -12.12 16.04 -14.25
N CYS A 513 -11.61 15.17 -13.39
CA CYS A 513 -10.21 14.74 -13.38
C CYS A 513 -9.80 13.89 -14.59
N GLU A 514 -10.74 13.34 -15.35
CA GLU A 514 -10.47 12.64 -16.60
C GLU A 514 -9.65 13.48 -17.59
N ALA A 515 -9.81 14.81 -17.52
CA ALA A 515 -9.10 15.77 -18.34
C ALA A 515 -7.61 15.93 -18.01
N TYR A 516 -7.13 15.37 -16.89
CA TYR A 516 -5.70 15.38 -16.56
C TYR A 516 -4.93 14.31 -17.34
N THR A 517 -5.60 13.24 -17.74
CA THR A 517 -5.00 12.08 -18.41
C THR A 517 -4.35 12.45 -19.75
N PRO A 518 -4.97 13.27 -20.63
CA PRO A 518 -4.32 13.72 -21.87
C PRO A 518 -3.02 14.51 -21.65
N LEU A 519 -2.88 15.22 -20.51
CA LEU A 519 -1.65 15.91 -20.16
C LEU A 519 -0.59 14.90 -19.69
N TRP A 520 -0.96 14.00 -18.78
CA TRP A 520 -0.03 12.99 -18.26
C TRP A 520 0.49 12.04 -19.35
N THR A 521 -0.38 11.57 -20.23
CA THR A 521 -0.05 10.67 -21.34
C THR A 521 0.66 11.35 -22.51
N GLU A 522 0.76 12.68 -22.50
CA GLU A 522 1.32 13.51 -23.59
C GLU A 522 0.56 13.37 -24.92
N VAL A 523 -0.77 13.18 -24.83
CA VAL A 523 -1.66 13.15 -26.00
C VAL A 523 -2.12 14.56 -26.38
N ALA A 524 -2.34 15.44 -25.40
CA ALA A 524 -2.74 16.82 -25.64
C ALA A 524 -1.70 17.63 -26.45
N THR A 525 -2.12 18.74 -27.06
CA THR A 525 -1.20 19.70 -27.65
C THR A 525 -0.83 20.80 -26.66
N HIS A 526 0.32 21.48 -26.86
CA HIS A 526 0.68 22.64 -26.04
C HIS A 526 -0.40 23.74 -26.04
N GLU A 527 -1.11 23.93 -27.15
CA GLU A 527 -2.22 24.89 -27.26
C GLU A 527 -3.40 24.47 -26.38
N GLN A 528 -3.82 23.20 -26.45
CA GLN A 528 -4.89 22.67 -25.61
C GLN A 528 -4.56 22.76 -24.11
N VAL A 529 -3.32 22.44 -23.72
CA VAL A 529 -2.89 22.60 -22.32
C VAL A 529 -2.91 24.07 -21.91
N SER A 530 -2.44 24.98 -22.77
CA SER A 530 -2.51 26.43 -22.54
C SER A 530 -3.95 26.91 -22.33
N ASP A 531 -4.89 26.42 -23.13
CA ASP A 531 -6.32 26.77 -23.05
C ASP A 531 -6.99 26.25 -21.76
N MET A 532 -6.51 25.13 -21.21
CA MET A 532 -6.99 24.58 -19.93
C MET A 532 -6.49 25.34 -18.71
N LEU A 533 -5.34 26.05 -18.80
CA LEU A 533 -4.71 26.69 -17.65
C LEU A 533 -5.62 27.64 -16.86
N PRO A 534 -6.46 28.50 -17.49
CA PRO A 534 -7.38 29.35 -16.76
C PRO A 534 -8.32 28.56 -15.84
N VAL A 535 -8.79 27.39 -16.28
CA VAL A 535 -9.69 26.52 -15.50
C VAL A 535 -8.92 25.76 -14.43
N LEU A 536 -7.77 25.17 -14.77
CA LEU A 536 -6.94 24.40 -13.83
C LEU A 536 -6.40 25.26 -12.70
N ARG A 537 -6.05 26.53 -12.99
CA ARG A 537 -5.47 27.48 -12.03
C ARG A 537 -6.52 28.22 -11.19
N ASP A 538 -7.80 28.07 -11.51
CA ASP A 538 -8.87 28.69 -10.73
C ASP A 538 -8.99 28.01 -9.36
N THR A 539 -8.79 28.79 -8.30
CA THR A 539 -8.85 28.32 -6.91
C THR A 539 -10.26 27.95 -6.44
N ALA A 540 -11.30 28.41 -7.15
CA ALA A 540 -12.67 27.99 -6.92
C ALA A 540 -12.98 26.64 -7.60
N LYS A 541 -12.13 26.19 -8.54
CA LYS A 541 -12.34 24.97 -9.33
C LYS A 541 -11.34 23.89 -8.97
N PHE A 542 -10.16 23.92 -9.58
CA PHE A 542 -9.19 22.82 -9.50
C PHE A 542 -7.94 23.17 -8.69
N SER A 543 -7.59 24.45 -8.54
CA SER A 543 -6.47 24.88 -7.69
C SER A 543 -6.90 25.14 -6.24
N THR A 544 -7.66 24.21 -5.68
CA THR A 544 -8.17 24.26 -4.30
C THR A 544 -7.04 24.14 -3.27
N TYR A 545 -7.38 24.14 -1.97
CA TYR A 545 -6.39 24.07 -0.88
C TYR A 545 -5.44 22.87 -1.04
N ILE A 546 -5.99 21.69 -1.34
CA ILE A 546 -5.25 20.61 -1.98
C ILE A 546 -5.67 20.62 -3.46
N PRO A 547 -4.73 20.60 -4.41
CA PRO A 547 -5.05 20.80 -5.82
C PRO A 547 -5.64 19.54 -6.47
N PHE A 548 -6.36 19.78 -7.57
CA PHE A 548 -6.86 18.78 -8.52
C PHE A 548 -7.89 17.79 -7.94
N PRO A 549 -9.05 18.28 -7.45
CA PRO A 549 -10.19 17.44 -7.09
C PRO A 549 -10.74 16.65 -8.28
N THR A 550 -11.48 15.59 -7.96
CA THR A 550 -12.11 14.70 -8.95
C THR A 550 -13.14 15.40 -9.85
N ILE A 551 -13.69 16.52 -9.41
CA ILE A 551 -14.54 17.44 -10.18
C ILE A 551 -14.22 18.88 -9.78
N ALA A 552 -14.45 19.84 -10.69
CA ALA A 552 -14.38 21.27 -10.36
C ALA A 552 -15.15 21.59 -9.06
N ALA A 553 -14.49 22.22 -8.09
CA ALA A 553 -15.05 22.40 -6.75
C ALA A 553 -16.21 23.41 -6.66
N ASP A 554 -16.43 24.23 -7.70
CA ASP A 554 -17.59 25.11 -7.84
C ASP A 554 -18.80 24.44 -8.52
N HIS A 555 -18.65 23.19 -8.96
CA HIS A 555 -19.70 22.48 -9.67
C HIS A 555 -20.91 22.22 -8.77
N PRO A 556 -22.17 22.40 -9.22
CA PRO A 556 -23.35 22.19 -8.37
C PRO A 556 -23.51 20.78 -7.80
N LYS A 557 -22.91 19.78 -8.44
CA LYS A 557 -22.91 18.37 -7.98
C LYS A 557 -21.67 18.00 -7.15
N TYR A 558 -20.79 18.95 -6.85
CA TYR A 558 -19.65 18.73 -5.97
C TYR A 558 -20.12 18.30 -4.58
N ASP A 559 -19.54 17.23 -4.07
CA ASP A 559 -19.74 16.72 -2.71
C ASP A 559 -18.37 16.46 -2.07
N PRO A 560 -17.99 17.19 -1.01
CA PRO A 560 -16.69 17.04 -0.36
C PRO A 560 -16.47 15.66 0.28
N LYS A 561 -17.52 14.84 0.43
CA LYS A 561 -17.44 13.45 0.92
C LYS A 561 -17.92 12.43 -0.12
N GLY A 562 -18.18 12.88 -1.35
CA GLY A 562 -18.82 12.12 -2.42
C GLY A 562 -17.91 11.18 -3.20
N TYR A 563 -16.80 10.71 -2.62
CA TYR A 563 -15.85 9.77 -3.24
C TYR A 563 -15.23 10.29 -4.57
N TRP A 564 -15.83 10.04 -5.73
CA TRP A 564 -15.43 10.61 -7.04
C TRP A 564 -16.16 11.90 -7.43
N ARG A 565 -16.85 12.54 -6.48
CA ARG A 565 -17.64 13.78 -6.71
C ARG A 565 -17.03 15.03 -6.08
N GLY A 566 -15.74 15.03 -5.78
CA GLY A 566 -15.12 16.18 -5.10
C GLY A 566 -13.80 15.90 -4.40
N PRO A 567 -13.67 14.80 -3.62
CA PRO A 567 -12.43 14.48 -2.93
C PRO A 567 -11.20 14.42 -3.84
N ILE A 568 -10.04 14.60 -3.22
CA ILE A 568 -8.71 14.50 -3.84
C ILE A 568 -8.26 13.05 -3.85
N TRP A 569 -7.82 12.59 -5.02
CA TRP A 569 -7.20 11.29 -5.21
C TRP A 569 -5.78 11.51 -5.73
N LEU A 570 -4.78 10.95 -5.05
CA LEU A 570 -3.39 11.31 -5.29
C LEU A 570 -2.84 10.79 -6.62
N ASP A 571 -3.47 9.79 -7.23
CA ASP A 571 -3.18 9.40 -8.61
C ASP A 571 -3.62 10.49 -9.60
N GLN A 572 -4.85 11.02 -9.46
CA GLN A 572 -5.37 12.10 -10.29
C GLN A 572 -4.59 13.41 -10.08
N THR A 573 -4.28 13.75 -8.82
CA THR A 573 -3.41 14.89 -8.50
C THR A 573 -2.03 14.74 -9.11
N TYR A 574 -1.44 13.54 -9.08
CA TYR A 574 -0.18 13.25 -9.73
C TYR A 574 -0.27 13.41 -11.25
N PHE A 575 -1.30 12.87 -11.90
CA PHE A 575 -1.48 13.02 -13.35
C PHE A 575 -1.58 14.49 -13.77
N ALA A 576 -2.28 15.32 -13.00
CA ALA A 576 -2.33 16.76 -13.26
C ALA A 576 -0.95 17.43 -13.08
N ILE A 577 -0.25 17.17 -11.97
CA ILE A 577 1.06 17.76 -11.67
C ILE A 577 2.12 17.32 -12.69
N ARG A 578 2.21 16.01 -12.96
CA ARG A 578 3.13 15.44 -13.94
C ARG A 578 2.78 15.92 -15.34
N GLY A 579 1.48 15.98 -15.66
CA GLY A 579 0.99 16.56 -16.90
C GLY A 579 1.48 17.99 -17.10
N LEU A 580 1.29 18.88 -16.12
CA LEU A 580 1.83 20.24 -16.18
C LEU A 580 3.35 20.26 -16.40
N ARG A 581 4.09 19.36 -15.75
CA ARG A 581 5.55 19.23 -15.93
C ARG A 581 5.91 18.83 -17.37
N ASN A 582 5.20 17.87 -17.96
CA ASN A 582 5.45 17.39 -19.32
C ASN A 582 5.34 18.52 -20.37
N TYR A 583 4.49 19.53 -20.14
CA TYR A 583 4.31 20.68 -21.04
C TYR A 583 5.12 21.93 -20.64
N GLY A 584 6.07 21.80 -19.71
CA GLY A 584 7.02 22.85 -19.36
C GLY A 584 6.62 23.75 -18.18
N TYR A 585 5.48 23.50 -17.53
CA TYR A 585 5.00 24.27 -16.37
C TYR A 585 5.61 23.76 -15.04
N LYS A 586 6.94 23.61 -15.02
CA LYS A 586 7.68 22.98 -13.92
C LYS A 586 7.50 23.70 -12.58
N GLU A 587 7.57 25.03 -12.57
CA GLU A 587 7.42 25.83 -11.36
C GLU A 587 6.05 25.64 -10.70
N TRP A 588 4.98 25.54 -11.50
CA TRP A 588 3.65 25.27 -10.97
C TRP A 588 3.51 23.82 -10.49
N ALA A 589 4.07 22.86 -11.22
CA ALA A 589 4.09 21.46 -10.79
C ALA A 589 4.80 21.31 -9.42
N ASP A 590 5.92 22.00 -9.23
CA ASP A 590 6.64 22.03 -7.94
C ASP A 590 5.83 22.72 -6.84
N GLU A 591 5.16 23.84 -7.14
CA GLU A 591 4.27 24.51 -6.20
C GLU A 591 3.14 23.57 -5.72
N TYR A 592 2.41 22.94 -6.64
CA TYR A 592 1.34 22.00 -6.27
C TYR A 592 1.85 20.78 -5.53
N THR A 593 3.05 20.28 -5.84
CA THR A 593 3.69 19.19 -5.08
C THR A 593 3.93 19.60 -3.63
N LEU A 594 4.43 20.81 -3.39
CA LEU A 594 4.59 21.35 -2.03
C LEU A 594 3.26 21.47 -1.31
N GLN A 595 2.20 21.88 -2.00
CA GLN A 595 0.86 21.93 -1.40
C GLN A 595 0.41 20.54 -0.92
N VAL A 596 0.64 19.49 -1.70
CA VAL A 596 0.36 18.11 -1.26
C VAL A 596 1.18 17.74 -0.01
N PHE A 597 2.50 17.96 -0.04
CA PHE A 597 3.39 17.60 1.07
C PHE A 597 3.11 18.37 2.36
N ASP A 598 2.74 19.64 2.25
CA ASP A 598 2.58 20.52 3.40
C ASP A 598 1.16 20.55 3.97
N ARG A 599 0.15 20.23 3.16
CA ARG A 599 -1.25 20.49 3.54
C ARG A 599 -2.10 19.24 3.77
N LEU A 600 -1.65 18.05 3.36
CA LEU A 600 -2.35 16.81 3.69
C LEU A 600 -2.24 16.50 5.20
N ASN A 601 -3.40 16.31 5.85
CA ASN A 601 -3.48 16.15 7.29
C ASN A 601 -2.70 14.93 7.79
N GLY A 602 -1.68 15.15 8.63
CA GLY A 602 -0.95 14.07 9.28
C GLY A 602 0.18 13.46 8.42
N LEU A 603 0.37 13.93 7.19
CA LEU A 603 1.27 13.30 6.22
C LEU A 603 2.73 13.32 6.69
N LYS A 604 3.17 14.41 7.35
CA LYS A 604 4.52 14.54 7.91
C LYS A 604 4.67 13.92 9.30
N GLU A 605 3.58 13.60 9.98
CA GLU A 605 3.56 13.08 11.35
C GLU A 605 3.50 11.53 11.37
N LYS A 606 2.66 10.94 12.23
CA LYS A 606 2.47 9.49 12.39
C LYS A 606 1.13 8.98 11.81
N ALA A 607 0.38 9.84 11.14
CA ALA A 607 -0.87 9.42 10.51
C ALA A 607 -0.59 8.51 9.29
N PRO A 608 -1.48 7.54 9.02
CA PRO A 608 -1.42 6.75 7.80
C PRO A 608 -1.69 7.59 6.55
N ILE A 609 -1.22 7.10 5.40
CA ILE A 609 -1.60 7.59 4.07
C ILE A 609 -3.00 7.03 3.75
N HIS A 610 -3.90 7.85 3.24
CA HIS A 610 -5.29 7.49 2.97
C HIS A 610 -5.58 7.40 1.47
N GLU A 611 -6.69 6.74 1.15
CA GLU A 611 -7.21 6.56 -0.21
C GLU A 611 -7.53 7.90 -0.89
N ASN A 612 -8.26 8.78 -0.21
CA ASN A 612 -8.57 10.13 -0.67
C ASN A 612 -8.61 11.15 0.47
N TYR A 613 -8.70 12.43 0.10
CA TYR A 613 -8.58 13.56 1.03
C TYR A 613 -9.58 14.68 0.74
N GLY A 614 -9.93 15.43 1.77
CA GLY A 614 -10.80 16.60 1.64
C GLY A 614 -10.12 17.77 0.91
N THR A 615 -10.82 18.29 -0.10
CA THR A 615 -10.34 19.32 -1.04
C THR A 615 -9.93 20.65 -0.38
N HIS A 616 -10.63 21.05 0.69
CA HIS A 616 -10.41 22.34 1.36
C HIS A 616 -9.63 22.26 2.67
N THR A 617 -9.40 21.06 3.20
CA THR A 617 -8.83 20.85 4.54
C THR A 617 -7.65 19.89 4.54
N GLY A 618 -7.49 19.06 3.50
CA GLY A 618 -6.56 17.94 3.49
C GLY A 618 -6.94 16.83 4.47
N GLU A 619 -8.18 16.83 4.99
CA GLU A 619 -8.63 15.79 5.93
C GLU A 619 -8.56 14.40 5.30
N ARG A 620 -8.14 13.41 6.07
CA ARG A 620 -8.03 12.02 5.63
C ARG A 620 -9.42 11.40 5.49
N LEU A 621 -9.71 10.81 4.33
CA LEU A 621 -10.98 10.16 4.04
C LEU A 621 -10.74 8.68 3.67
N LYS A 622 -11.80 7.87 3.81
CA LYS A 622 -11.83 6.45 3.43
C LYS A 622 -10.65 5.62 3.98
N ALA A 623 -10.14 4.64 3.23
CA ALA A 623 -9.23 3.63 3.76
C ALA A 623 -7.85 4.20 4.17
N PRO A 624 -7.32 3.86 5.36
CA PRO A 624 -5.95 4.16 5.75
C PRO A 624 -4.96 3.16 5.13
N HIS A 625 -3.66 3.48 5.20
CA HIS A 625 -2.55 2.68 4.65
C HIS A 625 -2.74 2.33 3.17
N PHE A 626 -3.06 3.32 2.34
CA PHE A 626 -3.46 3.09 0.94
C PHE A 626 -2.29 3.11 -0.07
N SER A 627 -2.19 2.05 -0.88
CA SER A 627 -1.04 1.76 -1.75
C SER A 627 -0.86 2.71 -2.95
N TRP A 628 -1.89 3.10 -3.71
CA TRP A 628 -1.63 4.04 -4.82
C TRP A 628 -1.25 5.41 -4.29
N SER A 629 -1.79 5.80 -3.14
CA SER A 629 -1.51 7.12 -2.58
C SER A 629 -0.04 7.17 -2.18
N ALA A 630 0.46 6.08 -1.60
CA ALA A 630 1.88 5.89 -1.39
C ALA A 630 2.69 5.89 -2.69
N SER A 631 2.26 5.15 -3.72
CA SER A 631 2.95 5.10 -5.02
C SER A 631 3.13 6.48 -5.63
N HIS A 632 2.06 7.28 -5.68
CA HIS A 632 2.08 8.61 -6.27
C HIS A 632 2.80 9.65 -5.39
N LEU A 633 2.80 9.49 -4.06
CA LEU A 633 3.66 10.30 -3.19
C LEU A 633 5.15 10.04 -3.45
N LEU A 634 5.55 8.80 -3.73
CA LEU A 634 6.92 8.48 -4.14
C LEU A 634 7.27 9.12 -5.49
N MET A 635 6.36 9.04 -6.46
CA MET A 635 6.58 9.66 -7.78
C MET A 635 6.65 11.19 -7.69
N LEU A 636 5.76 11.82 -6.91
CA LEU A 636 5.84 13.27 -6.63
C LEU A 636 7.15 13.65 -5.95
N TYR A 637 7.60 12.86 -4.97
CA TYR A 637 8.88 13.06 -4.29
C TYR A 637 10.05 12.92 -5.25
N GLU A 638 9.98 11.99 -6.19
CA GLU A 638 10.99 11.79 -7.22
C GLU A 638 11.03 12.93 -8.24
N ASP A 639 9.88 13.45 -8.63
CA ASP A 639 9.75 14.47 -9.68
C ASP A 639 9.99 15.91 -9.19
N TYR A 640 9.81 16.16 -7.89
CA TYR A 640 9.94 17.49 -7.32
C TYR A 640 11.32 18.11 -7.63
N GLY A 641 11.32 19.32 -8.20
CA GLY A 641 12.53 20.07 -8.57
C GLY A 641 13.26 19.60 -9.83
N LYS A 642 12.68 18.70 -10.64
CA LYS A 642 13.30 18.19 -11.89
C LYS A 642 12.82 18.86 -13.19
#